data_AF-A0A819CSP6-F1
#
_entry.id   AF-A0A819CSP6-F1
#
_cell.length_a   1.000
_cell.length_b   1.000
_cell.length_c   1.000
_cell.angle_alpha   90.00
_cell.angle_beta   90.00
_cell.angle_gamma   90.00
#
_symmetry.space_group_name_H-M   'P 1'
#
loop_
_entity.id
_entity.type
_entity.pdbx_description
1 polymer ?
#
loop_
_entity_poly.entity_id
_entity_poly.type
_entity_poly.pdbx_seq_one_letter_code
_entity_poly.pdbx_strand_id
1 'polypeptide(L)'
;MTLTSLNLGQNNIGTREAQHLSYGLKNNTTIQRIYLEDNAIGDEGAQFLAEALRNKTTLASLQLTNNQIGAKGAQYLSSILQNNVRLTKLDLRDNNIGDQGALCIANALQDNMTLTKMNLSFNRITATAADQLYVLFQNKTELVLFDLKGNDGCDNAAIAASFQIRNNMKIVELDLCSNNIGDQGAKYIADALQNNTVSYQTLTALDLNSNKIGDEGMEILADAMEKNMTLKELILHCNLSVLHEALQKAVSIRHDKNIKALYMWPNRMGYRSAKYISFSLRDNTTLTHLSLNNNRMREQGAKYLADALNNNKTLTTLQLKSTQIGSKGAQYLAEVLRHHPTLTILYLGHNQLKDEGVQWIANILETNITLTILTLENNYIGSKGAEYLAQMLQHHPTLNCLELQNNQIENEGVQYLAYALESNKVLTSLRLDENHIGDQGAQYLAYALGTNRTLTELTLQKNQIGDEGAYHLADALKFNNTLSTLRLYGNQITDIVAKNLADVQEKRTTPIQLDLAENNENEEAEKDVRLLKEMGYTQELYRGFSPFMSFTFCFTAVNILTSISLGFHYTLNTGGSSVAIWSWIIGSVFTVLVGCSLAEICSVYPSAGSVYHWAGQLVPARNAPLASFICGWFNFIGNSAGDVVFSSGFASIINAIIVLNGKPPLSTPVQVIISIGIVFTWCIINALRIDQQGWLTTLATFFQIFGILIIVSVLFIAIPQHATVHDVFFSTYNSTGFPFIYVCCISILSTLFSFSGYEAGAHLAEETKSADRTVPRAIIITCIGSSIVGFIYLFALLFAIPNVEKFLKDNNKNDASINLIIATYERAIPYREATALTIILVCNIYFAGISSVTSTSRIFFSMARDGAFPFSHYLRWIYQGTKIPMGAIIFICGFDSILLSFQLISATAFTAFLAIATFSIQVSYLIPILFRCTISRKIFPLGEYNFGRFGVPIATISSIWLTITSFFMILPNQYPITLDNMNYSIVVISIVLSIAGIYWFVSARHWFIGPKRTDLDTIPLLPGHVTNESIPSDKNKSTSYE
;
A
#
# COMPACT_ATOMS: atom_id res chain seq x y z
N MET A 1 25.57 1.23 36.23
CA MET A 1 24.46 0.39 35.72
C MET A 1 25.04 -0.71 34.86
N THR A 2 24.72 -1.97 35.10
CA THR A 2 25.10 -3.11 34.23
C THR A 2 23.97 -3.41 33.26
N LEU A 3 24.23 -3.25 31.96
CA LEU A 3 23.24 -3.48 30.90
C LEU A 3 23.00 -4.99 30.71
N THR A 4 21.76 -5.44 30.91
CA THR A 4 21.35 -6.85 30.79
C THR A 4 20.42 -7.13 29.62
N SER A 5 19.83 -6.08 29.03
CA SER A 5 18.93 -6.15 27.88
C SER A 5 19.29 -5.05 26.90
N LEU A 6 19.38 -5.40 25.62
CA LEU A 6 19.73 -4.47 24.54
C LEU A 6 18.67 -4.57 23.44
N ASN A 7 17.92 -3.49 23.22
CA ASN A 7 16.96 -3.39 22.12
C ASN A 7 17.50 -2.50 21.01
N LEU A 8 17.66 -3.10 19.83
CA LEU A 8 18.17 -2.51 18.61
C LEU A 8 17.26 -2.85 17.42
N GLY A 9 15.98 -3.16 17.66
CA GLY A 9 15.02 -3.37 16.59
C GLY A 9 14.77 -2.09 15.79
N GLN A 10 14.42 -2.19 14.49
CA GLN A 10 14.11 -1.05 13.62
C GLN A 10 15.24 -0.02 13.46
N ASN A 11 16.50 -0.46 13.55
CA ASN A 11 17.68 0.41 13.47
C ASN A 11 18.45 0.26 12.14
N ASN A 12 17.88 -0.43 11.15
CA ASN A 12 18.52 -0.71 9.86
C ASN A 12 19.92 -1.34 10.00
N ILE A 13 20.10 -2.21 11.00
CA ILE A 13 21.35 -2.93 11.24
C ILE A 13 21.57 -3.92 10.10
N GLY A 14 22.57 -3.62 9.27
CA GLY A 14 23.01 -4.49 8.18
C GLY A 14 24.03 -5.54 8.65
N THR A 15 24.55 -6.31 7.70
CA THR A 15 25.61 -7.31 7.93
C THR A 15 26.86 -6.72 8.63
N ARG A 16 27.29 -5.50 8.24
CA ARG A 16 28.48 -4.86 8.80
C ARG A 16 28.26 -4.41 10.25
N GLU A 17 27.10 -3.84 10.52
CA GLU A 17 26.71 -3.39 11.85
C GLU A 17 26.49 -4.59 12.77
N ALA A 18 25.93 -5.69 12.25
CA ALA A 18 25.87 -6.97 12.94
C ALA A 18 27.26 -7.53 13.26
N GLN A 19 28.24 -7.38 12.36
CA GLN A 19 29.64 -7.74 12.64
C GLN A 19 30.23 -6.93 13.80
N HIS A 20 30.01 -5.61 13.81
CA HIS A 20 30.46 -4.75 14.91
C HIS A 20 29.77 -5.09 16.23
N LEU A 21 28.46 -5.33 16.18
CA LEU A 21 27.69 -5.81 17.33
C LEU A 21 28.26 -7.13 17.84
N SER A 22 28.54 -8.08 16.96
CA SER A 22 29.17 -9.37 17.30
C SER A 22 30.53 -9.22 17.99
N TYR A 23 31.37 -8.27 17.56
CA TYR A 23 32.63 -7.98 18.24
C TYR A 23 32.41 -7.42 19.66
N GLY A 24 31.49 -6.47 19.81
CA GLY A 24 31.13 -5.90 21.11
C GLY A 24 30.51 -6.94 22.02
N LEU A 25 29.67 -7.81 21.44
CA LEU A 25 29.12 -8.96 22.14
C LEU A 25 30.26 -9.83 22.60
N LYS A 26 31.25 -10.22 21.76
CA LYS A 26 32.31 -11.22 22.04
C LYS A 26 32.95 -11.14 23.43
N ASN A 27 33.13 -9.94 23.99
CA ASN A 27 33.71 -9.75 25.32
C ASN A 27 32.70 -9.31 26.40
N ASN A 28 31.43 -9.14 26.06
CA ASN A 28 30.38 -8.79 27.01
C ASN A 28 29.99 -9.99 27.91
N THR A 29 29.85 -9.72 29.21
CA THR A 29 29.54 -10.68 30.27
C THR A 29 28.23 -10.38 31.01
N THR A 30 27.42 -9.41 30.55
CA THR A 30 26.25 -8.92 31.30
C THR A 30 24.94 -9.04 30.52
N ILE A 31 24.97 -8.97 29.19
CA ILE A 31 23.78 -8.98 28.33
C ILE A 31 23.18 -10.39 28.29
N GLN A 32 21.88 -10.45 28.54
CA GLN A 32 21.06 -11.66 28.59
C GLN A 32 19.97 -11.68 27.53
N ARG A 33 19.51 -10.52 27.05
CA ARG A 33 18.47 -10.40 26.01
C ARG A 33 18.88 -9.40 24.94
N ILE A 34 18.70 -9.80 23.68
CA ILE A 34 18.95 -8.94 22.52
C ILE A 34 17.73 -8.96 21.62
N TYR A 35 17.23 -7.77 21.30
CA TYR A 35 16.12 -7.52 20.39
C TYR A 35 16.68 -6.85 19.14
N LEU A 36 16.60 -7.52 17.99
CA LEU A 36 17.13 -7.07 16.69
C LEU A 36 16.05 -7.11 15.61
N GLU A 37 14.76 -7.04 15.97
CA GLU A 37 13.65 -7.14 15.01
C GLU A 37 13.70 -6.05 13.92
N ASP A 38 13.17 -6.33 12.73
CA ASP A 38 13.02 -5.35 11.63
C ASP A 38 14.36 -4.66 11.25
N ASN A 39 15.37 -5.47 10.92
CA ASN A 39 16.68 -5.00 10.48
C ASN A 39 17.09 -5.71 9.16
N ALA A 40 18.30 -5.52 8.69
CA ALA A 40 18.81 -6.06 7.43
C ALA A 40 20.06 -6.94 7.64
N ILE A 41 20.07 -7.73 8.72
CA ILE A 41 21.24 -8.50 9.16
C ILE A 41 21.70 -9.48 8.06
N GLY A 42 20.76 -10.19 7.42
CA GLY A 42 21.03 -11.14 6.34
C GLY A 42 21.82 -12.38 6.79
N ASP A 43 22.12 -13.26 5.83
CA ASP A 43 22.82 -14.53 6.09
C ASP A 43 24.23 -14.34 6.69
N GLU A 44 25.00 -13.39 6.15
CA GLU A 44 26.35 -13.09 6.61
C GLU A 44 26.35 -12.41 8.00
N GLY A 45 25.36 -11.56 8.28
CA GLY A 45 25.21 -10.98 9.62
C GLY A 45 24.84 -12.04 10.65
N ALA A 46 23.99 -12.99 10.27
CA ALA A 46 23.66 -14.16 11.10
C ALA A 46 24.89 -15.04 11.35
N GLN A 47 25.80 -15.18 10.38
CA GLN A 47 27.10 -15.84 10.58
C GLN A 47 27.92 -15.15 11.67
N PHE A 48 28.08 -13.83 11.61
CA PHE A 48 28.84 -13.10 12.62
C PHE A 48 28.20 -13.20 14.01
N LEU A 49 26.86 -13.16 14.10
CA LEU A 49 26.16 -13.37 15.36
C LEU A 49 26.37 -14.79 15.88
N ALA A 50 26.30 -15.80 15.01
CA ALA A 50 26.60 -17.18 15.38
C ALA A 50 28.03 -17.32 15.92
N GLU A 51 29.02 -16.74 15.24
CA GLU A 51 30.42 -16.76 15.68
C GLU A 51 30.62 -16.08 17.04
N ALA A 52 29.94 -14.95 17.29
CA ALA A 52 29.97 -14.31 18.59
C ALA A 52 29.39 -15.22 19.68
N LEU A 53 28.35 -15.99 19.36
CA LEU A 53 27.64 -16.87 20.28
C LEU A 53 28.35 -18.20 20.56
N ARG A 54 29.32 -18.62 19.72
CA ARG A 54 30.02 -19.91 19.80
C ARG A 54 30.69 -20.18 21.15
N ASN A 55 31.18 -19.13 21.82
CA ASN A 55 31.87 -19.21 23.12
C ASN A 55 31.17 -18.36 24.21
N LYS A 56 29.87 -18.07 24.05
CA LYS A 56 29.13 -17.15 24.92
C LYS A 56 28.24 -17.80 25.95
N THR A 57 28.28 -17.25 27.15
CA THR A 57 27.78 -17.89 28.37
C THR A 57 26.65 -17.14 29.08
N THR A 58 26.19 -15.98 28.56
CA THR A 58 25.19 -15.13 29.26
C THR A 58 23.91 -14.85 28.49
N LEU A 59 23.88 -14.99 27.16
CA LEU A 59 22.70 -14.67 26.35
C LEU A 59 21.64 -15.78 26.45
N ALA A 60 20.47 -15.43 26.98
CA ALA A 60 19.33 -16.32 27.16
C ALA A 60 18.25 -16.12 26.08
N SER A 61 18.14 -14.92 25.50
CA SER A 61 17.13 -14.61 24.48
C SER A 61 17.70 -13.79 23.32
N LEU A 62 17.44 -14.25 22.11
CA LEU A 62 17.80 -13.56 20.86
C LEU A 62 16.56 -13.42 19.99
N GLN A 63 16.20 -12.19 19.59
CA GLN A 63 15.09 -11.92 18.68
C GLN A 63 15.63 -11.37 17.37
N LEU A 64 15.34 -12.05 16.27
CA LEU A 64 15.80 -11.76 14.91
C LEU A 64 14.62 -11.71 13.93
N THR A 65 13.44 -11.31 14.39
CA THR A 65 12.25 -11.18 13.53
C THR A 65 12.54 -10.24 12.35
N ASN A 66 12.10 -10.56 11.13
CA ASN A 66 12.21 -9.68 9.95
C ASN A 66 13.63 -9.14 9.71
N ASN A 67 14.56 -10.05 9.43
CA ASN A 67 15.99 -9.74 9.26
C ASN A 67 16.59 -10.21 7.93
N GLN A 68 15.75 -10.67 7.00
CA GLN A 68 16.16 -11.22 5.70
C GLN A 68 17.14 -12.40 5.83
N ILE A 69 17.06 -13.16 6.92
CA ILE A 69 17.88 -14.36 7.14
C ILE A 69 17.32 -15.48 6.27
N GLY A 70 18.15 -16.02 5.39
CA GLY A 70 17.85 -17.14 4.52
C GLY A 70 18.31 -18.50 5.08
N ALA A 71 18.26 -19.53 4.24
CA ALA A 71 18.66 -20.89 4.61
C ALA A 71 20.13 -20.99 5.08
N LYS A 72 21.04 -20.18 4.51
CA LYS A 72 22.46 -20.19 4.89
C LYS A 72 22.68 -19.55 6.27
N GLY A 73 22.01 -18.44 6.55
CA GLY A 73 22.04 -17.79 7.86
C GLY A 73 21.46 -18.70 8.94
N ALA A 74 20.34 -19.38 8.64
CA ALA A 74 19.80 -20.42 9.49
C ALA A 74 20.81 -21.55 9.73
N GLN A 75 21.51 -22.05 8.70
CA GLN A 75 22.56 -23.06 8.85
C GLN A 75 23.68 -22.61 9.79
N TYR A 76 24.12 -21.35 9.71
CA TYR A 76 25.13 -20.82 10.63
C TYR A 76 24.63 -20.77 12.08
N LEU A 77 23.41 -20.28 12.30
CA LEU A 77 22.79 -20.30 13.63
C LEU A 77 22.61 -21.74 14.14
N SER A 78 22.24 -22.69 13.29
CA SER A 78 22.14 -24.11 13.64
C SER A 78 23.46 -24.71 14.12
N SER A 79 24.58 -24.37 13.47
CA SER A 79 25.90 -24.91 13.83
C SER A 79 26.32 -24.60 15.28
N ILE A 80 25.78 -23.53 15.86
CA ILE A 80 26.05 -23.18 17.26
C ILE A 80 24.99 -23.70 18.22
N LEU A 81 23.74 -23.88 17.76
CA LEU A 81 22.64 -24.37 18.59
C LEU A 81 22.94 -25.77 19.13
N GLN A 82 23.62 -26.63 18.36
CA GLN A 82 24.04 -27.97 18.81
C GLN A 82 24.83 -27.95 20.13
N ASN A 83 25.65 -26.92 20.35
CA ASN A 83 26.58 -26.84 21.48
C ASN A 83 26.23 -25.70 22.47
N ASN A 84 25.14 -24.94 22.22
CA ASN A 84 24.77 -23.82 23.07
C ASN A 84 24.04 -24.30 24.34
N VAL A 85 24.58 -23.96 25.51
CA VAL A 85 24.04 -24.42 26.81
C VAL A 85 23.26 -23.35 27.58
N ARG A 86 22.90 -22.21 26.96
CA ARG A 86 22.26 -21.08 27.68
C ARG A 86 21.10 -20.39 26.96
N LEU A 87 21.07 -20.40 25.63
CA LEU A 87 20.01 -19.77 24.87
C LEU A 87 18.70 -20.55 25.07
N THR A 88 17.71 -19.90 25.67
CA THR A 88 16.40 -20.48 25.96
C THR A 88 15.32 -20.00 25.00
N LYS A 89 15.46 -18.81 24.40
CA LYS A 89 14.54 -18.26 23.40
C LYS A 89 15.27 -17.78 22.14
N LEU A 90 14.82 -18.27 20.99
CA LEU A 90 15.23 -17.80 19.66
C LEU A 90 13.98 -17.46 18.83
N ASP A 91 13.88 -16.23 18.36
CA ASP A 91 12.81 -15.79 17.45
C ASP A 91 13.40 -15.47 16.09
N LEU A 92 12.95 -16.20 15.07
CA LEU A 92 13.37 -16.05 13.67
C LEU A 92 12.18 -15.76 12.75
N ARG A 93 11.07 -15.26 13.30
CA ARG A 93 9.85 -14.95 12.55
C ARG A 93 10.10 -14.02 11.35
N ASP A 94 9.30 -14.16 10.30
CA ASP A 94 9.29 -13.26 9.12
C ASP A 94 10.66 -13.16 8.43
N ASN A 95 11.32 -14.29 8.27
CA ASN A 95 12.58 -14.39 7.53
C ASN A 95 12.38 -15.26 6.27
N ASN A 96 13.44 -15.53 5.50
CA ASN A 96 13.36 -16.34 4.29
C ASN A 96 14.08 -17.70 4.47
N ILE A 97 13.93 -18.29 5.66
CA ILE A 97 14.66 -19.51 6.07
C ILE A 97 14.39 -20.67 5.11
N GLY A 98 13.13 -20.85 4.69
CA GLY A 98 12.71 -21.92 3.79
C GLY A 98 12.98 -23.33 4.33
N ASP A 99 12.71 -24.34 3.50
CA ASP A 99 12.78 -25.74 3.92
C ASP A 99 14.17 -26.19 4.36
N GLN A 100 15.21 -25.77 3.63
CA GLN A 100 16.59 -26.16 3.92
C GLN A 100 17.11 -25.54 5.23
N GLY A 101 16.75 -24.29 5.50
CA GLY A 101 17.10 -23.64 6.76
C GLY A 101 16.36 -24.25 7.95
N ALA A 102 15.06 -24.55 7.78
CA ALA A 102 14.25 -25.22 8.79
C ALA A 102 14.80 -26.62 9.11
N LEU A 103 15.27 -27.35 8.09
CA LEU A 103 15.94 -28.64 8.24
C LEU A 103 17.26 -28.52 9.04
N CYS A 104 18.09 -27.52 8.73
CA CYS A 104 19.33 -27.29 9.48
C CYS A 104 19.03 -27.00 10.95
N ILE A 105 18.00 -26.19 11.24
CA ILE A 105 17.57 -25.88 12.60
C ILE A 105 17.04 -27.14 13.28
N ALA A 106 16.23 -27.94 12.60
CA ALA A 106 15.77 -29.23 13.12
C ALA A 106 16.97 -30.10 13.52
N ASN A 107 17.88 -30.41 12.61
CA ASN A 107 19.05 -31.26 12.92
C ASN A 107 19.88 -30.73 14.09
N ALA A 108 20.08 -29.40 14.19
CA ALA A 108 20.78 -28.81 15.33
C ALA A 108 20.02 -28.93 16.66
N LEU A 109 18.71 -28.88 16.58
CA LEU A 109 17.81 -29.12 17.70
C LEU A 109 17.64 -30.60 17.99
N GLN A 110 18.38 -31.58 17.46
CA GLN A 110 18.29 -32.96 18.00
C GLN A 110 19.06 -33.11 19.33
N ASP A 111 20.16 -32.37 19.50
CA ASP A 111 21.05 -32.52 20.66
C ASP A 111 20.97 -31.34 21.66
N ASN A 112 20.35 -30.22 21.29
CA ASN A 112 20.25 -29.01 22.14
C ASN A 112 19.34 -29.14 23.40
N MET A 113 19.86 -29.27 24.61
CA MET A 113 19.00 -29.44 25.80
C MET A 113 18.49 -28.15 26.46
N THR A 114 18.63 -26.98 25.81
CA THR A 114 18.50 -25.67 26.49
C THR A 114 17.47 -24.73 25.90
N LEU A 115 17.17 -24.85 24.61
CA LEU A 115 16.17 -24.03 23.94
C LEU A 115 14.76 -24.50 24.33
N THR A 116 13.97 -23.59 24.90
CA THR A 116 12.59 -23.87 25.35
C THR A 116 11.54 -23.11 24.53
N LYS A 117 11.93 -22.05 23.81
CA LYS A 117 11.04 -21.25 22.95
C LYS A 117 11.68 -20.99 21.59
N MET A 118 10.99 -21.36 20.52
CA MET A 118 11.44 -21.17 19.14
C MET A 118 10.30 -20.62 18.27
N ASN A 119 10.55 -19.55 17.52
CA ASN A 119 9.58 -18.99 16.56
C ASN A 119 10.15 -19.07 15.13
N LEU A 120 9.44 -19.78 14.24
CA LEU A 120 9.75 -19.95 12.82
C LEU A 120 8.59 -19.47 11.93
N SER A 121 7.70 -18.63 12.44
CA SER A 121 6.53 -18.15 11.72
C SER A 121 6.91 -17.30 10.51
N PHE A 122 6.10 -17.33 9.45
CA PHE A 122 6.29 -16.55 8.21
C PHE A 122 7.68 -16.76 7.57
N ASN A 123 8.15 -18.00 7.46
CA ASN A 123 9.48 -18.33 6.94
C ASN A 123 9.49 -19.08 5.61
N ARG A 124 8.33 -19.14 4.93
CA ARG A 124 8.13 -19.89 3.67
C ARG A 124 8.52 -21.36 3.79
N ILE A 125 8.25 -21.96 4.96
CA ILE A 125 8.43 -23.39 5.20
C ILE A 125 7.27 -24.12 4.53
N THR A 126 7.57 -25.09 3.69
CA THR A 126 6.59 -25.87 2.93
C THR A 126 6.40 -27.26 3.55
N ALA A 127 5.48 -28.03 2.97
CA ALA A 127 5.21 -29.41 3.34
C ALA A 127 6.44 -30.34 3.34
N THR A 128 7.51 -30.03 2.59
CA THR A 128 8.70 -30.89 2.49
C THR A 128 9.59 -30.86 3.73
N ALA A 129 9.71 -29.71 4.41
CA ALA A 129 10.45 -29.61 5.66
C ALA A 129 9.65 -30.13 6.87
N ALA A 130 8.32 -30.17 6.77
CA ALA A 130 7.44 -30.65 7.83
C ALA A 130 7.73 -32.13 8.21
N ASP A 131 8.10 -32.99 7.25
CA ASP A 131 8.43 -34.40 7.51
C ASP A 131 9.74 -34.58 8.32
N GLN A 132 10.71 -33.68 8.16
CA GLN A 132 11.97 -33.74 8.91
C GLN A 132 11.86 -33.02 10.26
N LEU A 133 11.07 -31.94 10.33
CA LEU A 133 10.61 -31.38 11.60
C LEU A 133 9.82 -32.43 12.40
N TYR A 134 9.06 -33.30 11.74
CA TYR A 134 8.42 -34.45 12.37
C TYR A 134 9.43 -35.44 13.00
N VAL A 135 10.52 -35.81 12.31
CA VAL A 135 11.58 -36.67 12.88
C VAL A 135 12.25 -36.02 14.10
N LEU A 136 12.44 -34.70 14.10
CA LEU A 136 12.91 -33.95 15.26
C LEU A 136 12.04 -34.19 16.50
N PHE A 137 10.72 -34.03 16.34
CA PHE A 137 9.76 -34.04 17.46
C PHE A 137 9.54 -35.42 18.06
N GLN A 138 10.01 -36.50 17.42
CA GLN A 138 10.03 -37.83 18.04
C GLN A 138 11.04 -37.94 19.19
N ASN A 139 12.12 -37.14 19.18
CA ASN A 139 13.27 -37.34 20.07
C ASN A 139 13.51 -36.17 21.07
N LYS A 140 12.73 -35.08 21.01
CA LYS A 140 13.01 -33.81 21.71
C LYS A 140 11.91 -33.34 22.67
N THR A 141 12.26 -33.11 23.93
CA THR A 141 11.32 -32.99 25.05
C THR A 141 11.38 -31.67 25.86
N GLU A 142 12.17 -30.68 25.44
CA GLU A 142 12.39 -29.45 26.22
C GLU A 142 11.71 -28.18 25.67
N LEU A 143 11.15 -28.20 24.45
CA LEU A 143 10.42 -27.05 23.89
C LEU A 143 9.02 -26.90 24.54
N VAL A 144 8.75 -25.72 25.08
CA VAL A 144 7.47 -25.31 25.68
C VAL A 144 6.63 -24.48 24.71
N LEU A 145 7.28 -23.73 23.81
CA LEU A 145 6.63 -22.93 22.76
C LEU A 145 7.36 -23.15 21.43
N PHE A 146 6.60 -23.54 20.40
CA PHE A 146 7.07 -23.67 19.03
C PHE A 146 6.03 -23.07 18.09
N ASP A 147 6.38 -21.98 17.40
CA ASP A 147 5.46 -21.23 16.53
C ASP A 147 5.83 -21.42 15.05
N LEU A 148 4.84 -21.85 14.26
CA LEU A 148 4.94 -22.09 12.81
C LEU A 148 3.93 -21.26 12.02
N LYS A 149 3.23 -20.30 12.62
CA LYS A 149 2.21 -19.46 11.96
C LYS A 149 2.64 -18.94 10.58
N GLY A 150 1.73 -18.91 9.61
CA GLY A 150 1.96 -18.21 8.33
C GLY A 150 2.98 -18.86 7.39
N ASN A 151 3.20 -20.17 7.51
CA ASN A 151 4.02 -20.95 6.58
C ASN A 151 3.12 -21.70 5.57
N ASP A 152 3.65 -22.07 4.40
CA ASP A 152 2.91 -22.79 3.36
C ASP A 152 2.86 -24.32 3.61
N GLY A 153 2.75 -24.71 4.88
CA GLY A 153 2.97 -26.08 5.35
C GLY A 153 1.85 -27.08 5.06
N CYS A 154 0.67 -26.64 4.61
CA CYS A 154 -0.51 -27.48 4.33
C CYS A 154 -0.82 -28.46 5.49
N ASP A 155 -1.50 -29.58 5.21
CA ASP A 155 -1.82 -30.62 6.22
C ASP A 155 -0.59 -31.25 6.89
N ASN A 156 0.59 -31.16 6.30
CA ASN A 156 1.82 -31.73 6.86
C ASN A 156 2.33 -30.95 8.08
N ALA A 157 2.08 -29.63 8.15
CA ALA A 157 2.32 -28.86 9.37
C ALA A 157 1.45 -29.36 10.54
N ALA A 158 0.20 -29.75 10.24
CA ALA A 158 -0.71 -30.33 11.20
C ALA A 158 -0.29 -31.75 11.65
N ILE A 159 0.39 -32.53 10.79
CA ILE A 159 1.01 -33.80 11.18
C ILE A 159 2.11 -33.58 12.22
N ALA A 160 3.05 -32.67 11.96
CA ALA A 160 4.13 -32.37 12.91
C ALA A 160 3.59 -31.85 14.25
N ALA A 161 2.58 -30.98 14.21
CA ALA A 161 1.86 -30.49 15.38
C ALA A 161 1.13 -31.61 16.14
N SER A 162 0.46 -32.54 15.44
CA SER A 162 -0.26 -33.65 16.08
C SER A 162 0.66 -34.54 16.93
N PHE A 163 1.92 -34.74 16.50
CA PHE A 163 2.90 -35.50 17.27
C PHE A 163 3.39 -34.74 18.50
N GLN A 164 3.54 -33.42 18.42
CA GLN A 164 3.82 -32.58 19.59
C GLN A 164 2.69 -32.68 20.63
N ILE A 165 1.44 -32.58 20.19
CA ILE A 165 0.26 -32.71 21.07
C ILE A 165 0.24 -34.10 21.76
N ARG A 166 0.67 -35.16 21.06
CA ARG A 166 0.73 -36.53 21.63
C ARG A 166 1.89 -36.76 22.59
N ASN A 167 3.10 -36.31 22.24
CA ASN A 167 4.33 -36.76 22.90
C ASN A 167 5.03 -35.72 23.78
N ASN A 168 4.70 -34.43 23.64
CA ASN A 168 5.32 -33.38 24.44
C ASN A 168 4.43 -32.97 25.62
N MET A 169 4.80 -33.40 26.83
CA MET A 169 4.07 -33.10 28.07
C MET A 169 4.20 -31.65 28.56
N LYS A 170 5.00 -30.79 27.90
CA LYS A 170 5.29 -29.41 28.35
C LYS A 170 4.66 -28.30 27.50
N ILE A 171 4.06 -28.60 26.35
CA ILE A 171 3.46 -27.56 25.49
C ILE A 171 2.13 -27.11 26.09
N VAL A 172 2.03 -25.80 26.37
CA VAL A 172 0.85 -25.16 26.96
C VAL A 172 -0.02 -24.46 25.92
N GLU A 173 0.61 -23.90 24.88
CA GLU A 173 -0.03 -23.12 23.82
C GLU A 173 0.55 -23.52 22.46
N LEU A 174 -0.31 -23.65 21.46
CA LEU A 174 0.09 -23.99 20.09
C LEU A 174 -0.64 -23.09 19.09
N ASP A 175 0.10 -22.28 18.34
CA ASP A 175 -0.41 -21.42 17.28
C ASP A 175 -0.09 -22.02 15.91
N LEU A 176 -1.15 -22.39 15.19
CA LEU A 176 -1.10 -22.94 13.83
C LEU A 176 -1.88 -22.05 12.85
N CYS A 177 -2.07 -20.77 13.20
CA CYS A 177 -2.79 -19.84 12.37
C CYS A 177 -2.16 -19.68 10.97
N SER A 178 -2.99 -19.54 9.94
CA SER A 178 -2.56 -19.22 8.57
C SER A 178 -1.55 -20.20 7.96
N ASN A 179 -1.70 -21.51 8.23
CA ASN A 179 -0.81 -22.56 7.72
C ASN A 179 -1.39 -23.36 6.55
N ASN A 180 -2.50 -22.90 5.97
CA ASN A 180 -3.19 -23.57 4.87
C ASN A 180 -3.64 -25.01 5.23
N ILE A 181 -3.93 -25.27 6.52
CA ILE A 181 -4.37 -26.58 7.03
C ILE A 181 -5.79 -26.88 6.52
N GLY A 182 -6.01 -28.03 5.90
CA GLY A 182 -7.31 -28.52 5.44
C GLY A 182 -7.94 -29.55 6.40
N ASP A 183 -8.97 -30.24 5.92
CA ASP A 183 -9.70 -31.25 6.70
C ASP A 183 -8.81 -32.41 7.18
N GLN A 184 -7.87 -32.84 6.34
CA GLN A 184 -6.97 -33.93 6.65
C GLN A 184 -5.98 -33.53 7.76
N GLY A 185 -5.51 -32.27 7.77
CA GLY A 185 -4.68 -31.73 8.85
C GLY A 185 -5.46 -31.58 10.16
N ALA A 186 -6.70 -31.10 10.09
CA ALA A 186 -7.61 -31.05 11.24
C ALA A 186 -7.86 -32.44 11.85
N LYS A 187 -7.97 -33.49 11.03
CA LYS A 187 -8.07 -34.89 11.48
C LYS A 187 -6.86 -35.34 12.28
N TYR A 188 -5.64 -35.03 11.84
CA TYR A 188 -4.43 -35.39 12.59
C TYR A 188 -4.38 -34.71 13.96
N ILE A 189 -4.73 -33.42 14.00
CA ILE A 189 -4.81 -32.65 15.24
C ILE A 189 -5.89 -33.23 16.16
N ALA A 190 -7.07 -33.54 15.61
CA ALA A 190 -8.16 -34.14 16.35
C ALA A 190 -7.79 -35.52 16.93
N ASP A 191 -7.16 -36.41 16.16
CA ASP A 191 -6.69 -37.70 16.66
C ASP A 191 -5.65 -37.54 17.78
N ALA A 192 -4.83 -36.49 17.71
CA ALA A 192 -3.90 -36.17 18.80
C ALA A 192 -4.60 -35.64 20.06
N LEU A 193 -5.66 -34.85 19.89
CA LEU A 193 -6.47 -34.32 20.99
C LEU A 193 -7.36 -35.40 21.64
N GLN A 194 -7.83 -36.39 20.88
CA GLN A 194 -8.60 -37.55 21.41
C GLN A 194 -7.75 -38.49 22.26
N ASN A 195 -6.48 -38.66 21.90
CA ASN A 195 -5.53 -39.46 22.68
C ASN A 195 -4.94 -38.68 23.86
N ASN A 196 -5.38 -37.43 24.07
CA ASN A 196 -4.97 -36.54 25.16
C ASN A 196 -5.81 -36.80 26.44
N THR A 197 -5.93 -38.07 26.82
CA THR A 197 -6.75 -38.54 27.96
C THR A 197 -5.93 -38.79 29.23
N VAL A 198 -4.61 -38.57 29.19
CA VAL A 198 -3.70 -38.84 30.32
C VAL A 198 -3.41 -37.54 31.09
N SER A 199 -3.48 -37.61 32.43
CA SER A 199 -3.37 -36.49 33.39
C SER A 199 -2.07 -35.66 33.37
N TYR A 200 -1.15 -35.90 32.41
CA TYR A 200 0.20 -35.34 32.37
C TYR A 200 0.46 -34.41 31.16
N GLN A 201 -0.54 -34.14 30.31
CA GLN A 201 -0.41 -33.21 29.18
C GLN A 201 -0.90 -31.79 29.55
N THR A 202 -0.24 -30.76 29.01
CA THR A 202 -0.36 -29.37 29.47
C THR A 202 -1.01 -28.39 28.48
N LEU A 203 -1.41 -28.84 27.28
CA LEU A 203 -1.95 -27.97 26.23
C LEU A 203 -3.32 -27.39 26.65
N THR A 204 -3.36 -26.08 26.88
CA THR A 204 -4.57 -25.36 27.30
C THR A 204 -5.14 -24.43 26.23
N ALA A 205 -4.35 -24.04 25.23
CA ALA A 205 -4.81 -23.17 24.13
C ALA A 205 -4.32 -23.64 22.76
N LEU A 206 -5.22 -23.63 21.77
CA LEU A 206 -4.94 -24.02 20.39
C LEU A 206 -5.54 -23.00 19.41
N ASP A 207 -4.70 -22.42 18.57
CA ASP A 207 -5.12 -21.49 17.51
C ASP A 207 -5.03 -22.15 16.12
N LEU A 208 -6.17 -22.27 15.45
CA LEU A 208 -6.34 -22.81 14.09
C LEU A 208 -6.93 -21.78 13.13
N ASN A 209 -6.88 -20.50 13.47
CA ASN A 209 -7.44 -19.41 12.68
C ASN A 209 -6.85 -19.34 11.26
N SER A 210 -7.66 -18.91 10.28
CA SER A 210 -7.23 -18.55 8.92
C SER A 210 -6.59 -19.71 8.16
N ASN A 211 -7.09 -20.92 8.41
CA ASN A 211 -6.73 -22.12 7.66
C ASN A 211 -7.82 -22.48 6.63
N LYS A 212 -7.65 -23.61 5.94
CA LYS A 212 -8.61 -24.16 4.96
C LYS A 212 -9.43 -25.31 5.52
N ILE A 213 -9.66 -25.34 6.84
CA ILE A 213 -10.42 -26.41 7.49
C ILE A 213 -11.88 -26.30 7.02
N GLY A 214 -12.37 -27.35 6.39
CA GLY A 214 -13.73 -27.51 5.92
C GLY A 214 -14.61 -28.26 6.91
N ASP A 215 -15.76 -28.71 6.42
CA ASP A 215 -16.83 -29.27 7.25
C ASP A 215 -16.42 -30.60 7.91
N GLU A 216 -15.67 -31.46 7.20
CA GLU A 216 -15.19 -32.75 7.71
C GLU A 216 -14.14 -32.57 8.81
N GLY A 217 -13.19 -31.64 8.63
CA GLY A 217 -12.17 -31.34 9.63
C GLY A 217 -12.75 -30.74 10.91
N MET A 218 -13.78 -29.89 10.79
CA MET A 218 -14.49 -29.34 11.94
C MET A 218 -15.31 -30.39 12.69
N GLU A 219 -15.93 -31.36 12.00
CA GLU A 219 -16.63 -32.49 12.63
C GLU A 219 -15.66 -33.31 13.51
N ILE A 220 -14.50 -33.67 12.96
CA ILE A 220 -13.53 -34.50 13.67
C ILE A 220 -12.89 -33.73 14.84
N LEU A 221 -12.62 -32.43 14.70
CA LEU A 221 -12.15 -31.58 15.80
C LEU A 221 -13.20 -31.48 16.92
N ALA A 222 -14.47 -31.34 16.58
CA ALA A 222 -15.55 -31.28 17.56
C ALA A 222 -15.70 -32.58 18.37
N ASP A 223 -15.59 -33.74 17.71
CA ASP A 223 -15.58 -35.06 18.37
C ASP A 223 -14.35 -35.23 19.27
N ALA A 224 -13.22 -34.62 18.89
CA ALA A 224 -12.02 -34.65 19.71
C ALA A 224 -12.13 -33.87 21.01
N MET A 225 -12.87 -32.76 21.00
CA MET A 225 -13.06 -31.92 22.18
C MET A 225 -13.87 -32.62 23.28
N GLU A 226 -14.84 -33.47 22.94
CA GLU A 226 -15.61 -34.23 23.94
C GLU A 226 -14.73 -35.10 24.84
N LYS A 227 -13.64 -35.63 24.29
CA LYS A 227 -12.70 -36.51 24.99
C LYS A 227 -11.53 -35.76 25.61
N ASN A 228 -11.33 -34.49 25.26
CA ASN A 228 -10.17 -33.71 25.68
C ASN A 228 -10.38 -33.14 27.10
N MET A 229 -9.40 -33.37 27.98
CA MET A 229 -9.49 -32.96 29.39
C MET A 229 -8.66 -31.73 29.74
N THR A 230 -7.91 -31.17 28.78
CA THR A 230 -6.81 -30.21 29.02
C THR A 230 -7.04 -28.83 28.38
N LEU A 231 -7.68 -28.78 27.21
CA LEU A 231 -7.90 -27.56 26.43
C LEU A 231 -8.97 -26.66 27.07
N LYS A 232 -8.66 -25.37 27.18
CA LYS A 232 -9.52 -24.32 27.76
C LYS A 232 -9.93 -23.26 26.75
N GLU A 233 -9.11 -23.05 25.72
CA GLU A 233 -9.30 -22.04 24.69
C GLU A 233 -9.07 -22.64 23.29
N LEU A 234 -10.00 -22.38 22.38
CA LEU A 234 -9.96 -22.84 21.00
C LEU A 234 -10.36 -21.71 20.05
N ILE A 235 -9.44 -21.37 19.12
CA ILE A 235 -9.61 -20.26 18.18
C ILE A 235 -9.75 -20.85 16.77
N LEU A 236 -10.91 -20.64 16.14
CA LEU A 236 -11.30 -21.31 14.88
C LEU A 236 -11.80 -20.37 13.79
N HIS A 237 -11.57 -19.07 13.91
CA HIS A 237 -12.11 -18.12 12.94
C HIS A 237 -11.44 -18.17 11.56
N CYS A 238 -12.11 -17.63 10.53
CA CYS A 238 -11.61 -17.53 9.16
C CYS A 238 -11.25 -18.88 8.48
N ASN A 239 -11.95 -19.97 8.82
CA ASN A 239 -11.81 -21.27 8.13
C ASN A 239 -12.82 -21.42 6.96
N LEU A 240 -12.46 -22.20 5.93
CA LEU A 240 -13.21 -22.36 4.66
C LEU A 240 -14.28 -23.48 4.74
N SER A 241 -15.54 -23.15 5.06
CA SER A 241 -16.80 -23.69 4.48
C SER A 241 -17.99 -23.72 5.47
N VAL A 242 -19.18 -24.03 4.92
CA VAL A 242 -20.51 -23.54 5.32
C VAL A 242 -21.30 -24.63 6.07
N LEU A 243 -20.93 -24.91 7.32
CA LEU A 243 -21.75 -24.72 8.53
C LEU A 243 -23.27 -25.04 8.55
N HIS A 244 -23.75 -26.10 7.90
CA HIS A 244 -25.10 -26.63 8.20
C HIS A 244 -25.09 -28.05 8.80
N GLU A 245 -24.39 -29.02 8.20
CA GLU A 245 -24.39 -30.41 8.72
C GLU A 245 -23.34 -30.65 9.82
N ALA A 246 -22.15 -30.03 9.72
CA ALA A 246 -21.10 -30.19 10.73
C ALA A 246 -21.49 -29.62 12.10
N LEU A 247 -22.17 -28.46 12.16
CA LEU A 247 -22.70 -27.92 13.42
C LEU A 247 -23.93 -28.67 13.96
N GLN A 248 -24.69 -29.31 13.08
CA GLN A 248 -25.80 -30.18 13.48
C GLN A 248 -25.29 -31.40 14.26
N LYS A 249 -24.05 -31.84 14.01
CA LYS A 249 -23.36 -32.90 14.75
C LYS A 249 -22.40 -32.41 15.84
N ALA A 250 -21.86 -31.19 15.76
CA ALA A 250 -21.02 -30.56 16.80
C ALA A 250 -21.82 -30.14 18.06
N VAL A 251 -22.73 -31.01 18.48
CA VAL A 251 -23.41 -31.05 19.78
C VAL A 251 -22.40 -31.26 20.92
N SER A 252 -21.12 -31.50 20.63
CA SER A 252 -20.07 -31.86 21.60
C SER A 252 -19.73 -30.79 22.64
N ILE A 253 -19.94 -29.48 22.39
CA ILE A 253 -19.74 -28.42 23.42
C ILE A 253 -20.76 -28.56 24.57
N ARG A 254 -21.89 -29.24 24.33
CA ARG A 254 -22.94 -29.46 25.33
C ARG A 254 -22.44 -30.22 26.56
N HIS A 255 -21.44 -31.10 26.39
CA HIS A 255 -20.89 -31.95 27.45
C HIS A 255 -19.44 -31.62 27.81
N ASP A 256 -18.84 -30.63 27.14
CA ASP A 256 -17.47 -30.17 27.41
C ASP A 256 -17.37 -29.52 28.80
N LYS A 257 -16.49 -30.08 29.64
CA LYS A 257 -16.30 -29.64 31.04
C LYS A 257 -15.16 -28.63 31.22
N ASN A 258 -14.47 -28.21 30.17
CA ASN A 258 -13.19 -27.50 30.28
C ASN A 258 -13.11 -26.19 29.50
N ILE A 259 -13.75 -26.07 28.32
CA ILE A 259 -13.66 -24.86 27.50
C ILE A 259 -14.35 -23.68 28.19
N LYS A 260 -13.60 -22.59 28.40
CA LYS A 260 -14.09 -21.36 29.04
C LYS A 260 -14.37 -20.23 28.07
N ALA A 261 -13.69 -20.21 26.92
CA ALA A 261 -13.82 -19.19 25.90
C ALA A 261 -13.85 -19.81 24.49
N LEU A 262 -14.82 -19.37 23.68
CA LEU A 262 -15.01 -19.83 22.31
C LEU A 262 -15.14 -18.65 21.34
N TYR A 263 -14.25 -18.60 20.34
CA TYR A 263 -14.19 -17.55 19.33
C TYR A 263 -14.46 -18.11 17.93
N MET A 264 -15.59 -17.72 17.31
CA MET A 264 -16.05 -18.26 16.01
C MET A 264 -16.34 -17.16 14.96
N TRP A 265 -15.53 -16.10 14.92
CA TRP A 265 -15.79 -14.90 14.12
C TRP A 265 -14.61 -14.48 13.24
N PRO A 266 -14.76 -14.19 11.93
CA PRO A 266 -15.90 -14.38 11.03
C PRO A 266 -15.90 -15.78 10.37
N ASN A 267 -17.05 -16.49 10.43
CA ASN A 267 -17.23 -17.80 9.78
C ASN A 267 -18.47 -17.83 8.83
N ARG A 268 -18.98 -16.66 8.41
CA ARG A 268 -20.20 -16.50 7.59
C ARG A 268 -21.42 -17.26 8.15
N MET A 269 -21.50 -17.41 9.48
CA MET A 269 -22.54 -18.22 10.12
C MET A 269 -23.92 -17.58 9.95
N GLY A 270 -24.92 -18.37 9.56
CA GLY A 270 -26.32 -17.95 9.45
C GLY A 270 -27.13 -18.26 10.72
N TYR A 271 -28.41 -17.88 10.73
CA TYR A 271 -29.33 -18.13 11.85
C TYR A 271 -29.50 -19.63 12.21
N ARG A 272 -29.30 -20.55 11.26
CA ARG A 272 -29.37 -22.00 11.51
C ARG A 272 -28.18 -22.48 12.34
N SER A 273 -26.98 -21.99 12.04
CA SER A 273 -25.76 -22.25 12.80
C SER A 273 -25.88 -21.72 14.24
N ALA A 274 -26.47 -20.52 14.39
CA ALA A 274 -26.79 -19.96 15.70
C ALA A 274 -27.72 -20.86 16.53
N LYS A 275 -28.72 -21.50 15.90
CA LYS A 275 -29.61 -22.47 16.57
C LYS A 275 -28.84 -23.59 17.27
N TYR A 276 -27.84 -24.16 16.60
CA TYR A 276 -27.05 -25.26 17.14
C TYR A 276 -26.14 -24.82 18.28
N ILE A 277 -25.46 -23.67 18.13
CA ILE A 277 -24.69 -23.07 19.24
C ILE A 277 -25.59 -22.81 20.44
N SER A 278 -26.78 -22.25 20.22
CA SER A 278 -27.75 -22.01 21.28
C SER A 278 -28.18 -23.29 21.98
N PHE A 279 -28.41 -24.39 21.26
CA PHE A 279 -28.69 -25.68 21.90
C PHE A 279 -27.53 -26.16 22.78
N SER A 280 -26.29 -26.03 22.31
CA SER A 280 -25.11 -26.41 23.10
C SER A 280 -24.90 -25.48 24.31
N LEU A 281 -25.10 -24.17 24.13
CA LEU A 281 -24.94 -23.15 25.17
C LEU A 281 -25.95 -23.32 26.31
N ARG A 282 -27.16 -23.78 26.00
CA ARG A 282 -28.25 -23.97 26.96
C ARG A 282 -27.85 -24.86 28.14
N ASP A 283 -27.16 -25.96 27.87
CA ASP A 283 -26.77 -26.97 28.86
C ASP A 283 -25.28 -26.87 29.25
N ASN A 284 -24.51 -26.01 28.59
CA ASN A 284 -23.10 -25.82 28.91
C ASN A 284 -22.93 -25.10 30.27
N THR A 285 -21.98 -25.57 31.08
CA THR A 285 -21.77 -25.11 32.47
C THR A 285 -20.37 -24.52 32.71
N THR A 286 -19.63 -24.24 31.64
CA THR A 286 -18.19 -23.94 31.71
C THR A 286 -17.81 -22.72 30.90
N LEU A 287 -18.52 -22.47 29.81
CA LEU A 287 -18.31 -21.36 28.92
C LEU A 287 -18.72 -20.06 29.62
N THR A 288 -17.75 -19.15 29.71
CA THR A 288 -17.90 -17.82 30.32
C THR A 288 -17.79 -16.70 29.27
N HIS A 289 -17.17 -16.99 28.11
CA HIS A 289 -16.94 -16.05 27.03
C HIS A 289 -17.33 -16.65 25.68
N LEU A 290 -18.26 -16.00 24.97
CA LEU A 290 -18.71 -16.41 23.64
C LEU A 290 -18.63 -15.22 22.67
N SER A 291 -17.87 -15.38 21.59
CA SER A 291 -17.76 -14.38 20.52
C SER A 291 -18.26 -14.93 19.19
N LEU A 292 -19.34 -14.32 18.69
CA LEU A 292 -19.98 -14.64 17.42
C LEU A 292 -20.01 -13.44 16.48
N ASN A 293 -19.09 -12.48 16.67
CA ASN A 293 -19.00 -11.28 15.85
C ASN A 293 -19.00 -11.59 14.33
N ASN A 294 -19.41 -10.64 13.49
CA ASN A 294 -19.32 -10.72 12.03
C ASN A 294 -20.00 -11.96 11.41
N ASN A 295 -21.02 -12.51 12.07
CA ASN A 295 -21.82 -13.65 11.59
C ASN A 295 -23.25 -13.20 11.29
N ARG A 296 -23.79 -13.53 10.12
CA ARG A 296 -25.13 -13.09 9.65
C ARG A 296 -26.27 -13.88 10.34
N MET A 297 -26.33 -13.79 11.66
CA MET A 297 -27.28 -14.50 12.52
C MET A 297 -28.71 -14.00 12.36
N ARG A 298 -28.89 -12.71 12.05
CA ARG A 298 -30.21 -12.07 11.92
C ARG A 298 -31.04 -12.18 13.22
N GLU A 299 -32.24 -11.64 13.20
CA GLU A 299 -33.20 -11.63 14.31
C GLU A 299 -33.45 -13.05 14.89
N GLN A 300 -33.55 -14.05 14.00
CA GLN A 300 -33.86 -15.43 14.38
C GLN A 300 -32.70 -16.10 15.14
N GLY A 301 -31.45 -15.77 14.80
CA GLY A 301 -30.28 -16.26 15.53
C GLY A 301 -30.17 -15.66 16.93
N ALA A 302 -30.51 -14.37 17.09
CA ALA A 302 -30.60 -13.72 18.40
C ALA A 302 -31.69 -14.36 19.28
N LYS A 303 -32.84 -14.72 18.70
CA LYS A 303 -33.89 -15.46 19.41
C LYS A 303 -33.38 -16.78 20.00
N TYR A 304 -32.67 -17.57 19.20
CA TYR A 304 -32.13 -18.84 19.69
C TYR A 304 -31.12 -18.62 20.81
N LEU A 305 -30.25 -17.60 20.71
CA LEU A 305 -29.32 -17.26 21.79
C LEU A 305 -30.05 -16.85 23.05
N ALA A 306 -31.08 -16.00 22.94
CA ALA A 306 -31.93 -15.63 24.06
C ALA A 306 -32.56 -16.86 24.74
N ASP A 307 -33.14 -17.78 23.97
CA ASP A 307 -33.72 -19.02 24.51
C ASP A 307 -32.69 -19.88 25.28
N ALA A 308 -31.43 -19.90 24.82
CA ALA A 308 -30.34 -20.59 25.48
C ALA A 308 -29.89 -19.90 26.78
N LEU A 309 -29.74 -18.57 26.74
CA LEU A 309 -29.32 -17.73 27.86
C LEU A 309 -30.31 -17.74 29.03
N ASN A 310 -31.59 -18.04 28.79
CA ASN A 310 -32.56 -18.26 29.88
C ASN A 310 -32.16 -19.41 30.82
N ASN A 311 -31.39 -20.39 30.32
CA ASN A 311 -30.98 -21.56 31.10
C ASN A 311 -29.49 -21.50 31.46
N ASN A 312 -28.67 -20.88 30.61
CA ASN A 312 -27.25 -20.73 30.87
C ASN A 312 -27.01 -19.77 32.05
N LYS A 313 -26.17 -20.18 33.00
CA LYS A 313 -25.85 -19.39 34.21
C LYS A 313 -24.36 -19.16 34.37
N THR A 314 -23.59 -19.32 33.30
CA THR A 314 -22.12 -19.27 33.36
C THR A 314 -21.55 -18.20 32.45
N LEU A 315 -22.28 -17.82 31.39
CA LEU A 315 -21.81 -16.83 30.45
C LEU A 315 -21.72 -15.46 31.12
N THR A 316 -20.53 -14.87 31.05
CA THR A 316 -20.20 -13.54 31.58
C THR A 316 -20.02 -12.50 30.48
N THR A 317 -19.56 -12.93 29.31
CA THR A 317 -19.27 -12.07 28.15
C THR A 317 -19.91 -12.63 26.90
N LEU A 318 -20.71 -11.81 26.22
CA LEU A 318 -21.33 -12.14 24.95
C LEU A 318 -21.00 -11.07 23.91
N GLN A 319 -20.36 -11.46 22.80
CA GLN A 319 -20.02 -10.56 21.70
C GLN A 319 -20.80 -10.91 20.43
N LEU A 320 -21.63 -9.95 19.98
CA LEU A 320 -22.50 -10.08 18.81
C LEU A 320 -22.34 -8.89 17.84
N LYS A 321 -21.16 -8.27 17.78
CA LYS A 321 -20.89 -7.15 16.85
C LYS A 321 -21.10 -7.58 15.40
N SER A 322 -21.76 -6.76 14.59
CA SER A 322 -21.99 -7.01 13.15
C SER A 322 -22.74 -8.32 12.85
N THR A 323 -23.75 -8.67 13.65
CA THR A 323 -24.53 -9.91 13.49
C THR A 323 -25.92 -9.74 12.85
N GLN A 324 -26.28 -8.49 12.52
CA GLN A 324 -27.52 -8.10 11.84
C GLN A 324 -28.79 -8.45 12.63
N ILE A 325 -28.74 -8.43 13.97
CA ILE A 325 -29.85 -8.89 14.80
C ILE A 325 -31.08 -7.97 14.77
N GLY A 326 -30.92 -6.70 14.41
CA GLY A 326 -32.01 -5.73 14.33
C GLY A 326 -32.72 -5.46 15.66
N SER A 327 -33.73 -4.57 15.63
CA SER A 327 -34.53 -4.21 16.81
C SER A 327 -35.25 -5.41 17.44
N LYS A 328 -35.74 -6.34 16.62
CA LYS A 328 -36.43 -7.55 17.11
C LYS A 328 -35.48 -8.53 17.80
N GLY A 329 -34.25 -8.67 17.30
CA GLY A 329 -33.21 -9.44 17.96
C GLY A 329 -32.79 -8.82 19.30
N ALA A 330 -32.67 -7.49 19.37
CA ALA A 330 -32.45 -6.79 20.63
C ALA A 330 -33.58 -7.01 21.63
N GLN A 331 -34.85 -7.02 21.20
CA GLN A 331 -35.97 -7.36 22.06
C GLN A 331 -35.76 -8.74 22.72
N TYR A 332 -35.44 -9.77 21.92
CA TYR A 332 -35.24 -11.12 22.46
C TYR A 332 -34.09 -11.18 23.48
N LEU A 333 -32.98 -10.50 23.20
CA LEU A 333 -31.86 -10.44 24.14
C LEU A 333 -32.25 -9.66 25.41
N ALA A 334 -32.93 -8.52 25.27
CA ALA A 334 -33.37 -7.69 26.39
C ALA A 334 -34.26 -8.48 27.35
N GLU A 335 -35.25 -9.24 26.86
CA GLU A 335 -36.15 -10.06 27.68
C GLU A 335 -35.39 -11.02 28.63
N VAL A 336 -34.23 -11.53 28.20
CA VAL A 336 -33.39 -12.44 29.00
C VAL A 336 -32.48 -11.69 29.97
N LEU A 337 -31.98 -10.51 29.57
CA LEU A 337 -31.08 -9.71 30.40
C LEU A 337 -31.72 -9.26 31.71
N ARG A 338 -33.06 -9.16 31.79
CA ARG A 338 -33.78 -8.71 32.99
C ARG A 338 -33.31 -9.40 34.28
N HIS A 339 -33.03 -10.70 34.18
CA HIS A 339 -32.68 -11.54 35.33
C HIS A 339 -31.47 -12.45 35.07
N HIS A 340 -30.67 -12.18 34.03
CA HIS A 340 -29.53 -13.03 33.73
C HIS A 340 -28.47 -12.93 34.86
N PRO A 341 -28.12 -14.04 35.52
CA PRO A 341 -27.40 -14.00 36.80
C PRO A 341 -25.92 -13.64 36.69
N THR A 342 -25.32 -13.82 35.50
CA THR A 342 -23.85 -13.74 35.35
C THR A 342 -23.34 -12.84 34.23
N LEU A 343 -24.21 -12.32 33.35
CA LEU A 343 -23.73 -11.61 32.15
C LEU A 343 -23.36 -10.18 32.54
N THR A 344 -22.08 -9.85 32.41
CA THR A 344 -21.49 -8.56 32.82
C THR A 344 -21.08 -7.70 31.65
N ILE A 345 -20.83 -8.30 30.49
CA ILE A 345 -20.34 -7.60 29.29
C ILE A 345 -21.13 -8.03 28.06
N LEU A 346 -21.70 -7.05 27.35
CA LEU A 346 -22.50 -7.27 26.15
C LEU A 346 -22.10 -6.32 25.02
N TYR A 347 -21.65 -6.89 23.90
CA TYR A 347 -21.28 -6.13 22.70
C TYR A 347 -22.31 -6.30 21.59
N LEU A 348 -22.98 -5.22 21.21
CA LEU A 348 -24.04 -5.18 20.20
C LEU A 348 -23.77 -4.19 19.07
N GLY A 349 -22.53 -3.76 18.85
CA GLY A 349 -22.20 -2.81 17.78
C GLY A 349 -22.58 -3.30 16.37
N HIS A 350 -22.87 -2.39 15.43
CA HIS A 350 -23.15 -2.68 14.01
C HIS A 350 -24.33 -3.65 13.75
N ASN A 351 -25.41 -3.55 14.53
CA ASN A 351 -26.55 -4.48 14.46
C ASN A 351 -27.87 -3.88 13.96
N GLN A 352 -27.88 -2.61 13.57
CA GLN A 352 -29.08 -1.92 13.09
C GLN A 352 -30.21 -1.96 14.12
N LEU A 353 -29.89 -1.76 15.40
CA LEU A 353 -30.89 -1.82 16.48
C LEU A 353 -31.91 -0.70 16.39
N LYS A 354 -31.51 0.49 15.94
CA LYS A 354 -32.31 1.72 15.93
C LYS A 354 -32.83 2.09 17.32
N ASP A 355 -33.61 3.15 17.41
CA ASP A 355 -34.21 3.62 18.67
C ASP A 355 -35.13 2.56 19.30
N GLU A 356 -35.88 1.80 18.50
CA GLU A 356 -36.80 0.79 19.01
C GLU A 356 -36.05 -0.37 19.68
N GLY A 357 -34.91 -0.81 19.14
CA GLY A 357 -34.10 -1.86 19.75
C GLY A 357 -33.45 -1.40 21.06
N VAL A 358 -32.99 -0.15 21.10
CA VAL A 358 -32.42 0.47 22.30
C VAL A 358 -33.48 0.66 23.39
N GLN A 359 -34.70 1.03 23.03
CA GLN A 359 -35.83 1.13 23.96
C GLN A 359 -36.03 -0.18 24.74
N TRP A 360 -36.03 -1.33 24.05
CA TRP A 360 -36.16 -2.64 24.71
C TRP A 360 -35.02 -2.91 25.68
N ILE A 361 -33.79 -2.62 25.27
CA ILE A 361 -32.61 -2.82 26.12
C ILE A 361 -32.69 -1.92 27.35
N ALA A 362 -32.94 -0.61 27.17
CA ALA A 362 -32.99 0.37 28.25
C ALA A 362 -34.08 0.06 29.29
N ASN A 363 -35.32 -0.19 28.83
CA ASN A 363 -36.45 -0.47 29.73
C ASN A 363 -36.20 -1.69 30.63
N ILE A 364 -35.50 -2.70 30.10
CA ILE A 364 -35.26 -3.93 30.86
C ILE A 364 -34.03 -3.80 31.76
N LEU A 365 -33.01 -3.04 31.33
CA LEU A 365 -31.80 -2.80 32.11
C LEU A 365 -32.04 -1.94 33.36
N GLU A 366 -33.15 -1.22 33.49
CA GLU A 366 -33.52 -0.54 34.75
C GLU A 366 -33.50 -1.46 35.98
N THR A 367 -33.77 -2.75 35.78
CA THR A 367 -33.79 -3.76 36.85
C THR A 367 -32.57 -4.70 36.84
N ASN A 368 -31.72 -4.60 35.82
CA ASN A 368 -30.52 -5.42 35.73
C ASN A 368 -29.43 -4.86 36.67
N ILE A 369 -28.75 -5.76 37.37
CA ILE A 369 -27.70 -5.42 38.33
C ILE A 369 -26.37 -6.14 38.03
N THR A 370 -26.28 -6.78 36.87
CA THR A 370 -25.12 -7.61 36.50
C THR A 370 -24.30 -6.96 35.39
N LEU A 371 -24.94 -6.25 34.46
CA LEU A 371 -24.27 -5.64 33.33
C LEU A 371 -23.43 -4.44 33.77
N THR A 372 -22.18 -4.42 33.33
CA THR A 372 -21.16 -3.42 33.65
C THR A 372 -20.64 -2.69 32.42
N ILE A 373 -20.65 -3.37 31.26
CA ILE A 373 -20.21 -2.83 29.97
C ILE A 373 -21.26 -3.15 28.91
N LEU A 374 -21.73 -2.10 28.22
CA LEU A 374 -22.65 -2.20 27.10
C LEU A 374 -22.10 -1.43 25.90
N THR A 375 -21.95 -2.11 24.77
CA THR A 375 -21.51 -1.46 23.52
C THR A 375 -22.61 -1.47 22.45
N LEU A 376 -22.91 -0.29 21.95
CA LEU A 376 -24.01 0.00 21.02
C LEU A 376 -23.55 0.84 19.83
N GLU A 377 -22.26 0.87 19.54
CA GLU A 377 -21.66 1.59 18.40
C GLU A 377 -22.33 1.23 17.05
N ASN A 378 -22.51 2.21 16.16
CA ASN A 378 -23.04 2.00 14.80
C ASN A 378 -24.35 1.21 14.74
N ASN A 379 -25.38 1.69 15.44
CA ASN A 379 -26.70 1.06 15.49
C ASN A 379 -27.83 1.93 14.97
N TYR A 380 -27.53 3.09 14.37
CA TYR A 380 -28.52 4.07 13.92
C TYR A 380 -29.40 4.57 15.07
N ILE A 381 -28.78 4.82 16.23
CA ILE A 381 -29.46 5.34 17.43
C ILE A 381 -29.58 6.86 17.30
N GLY A 382 -30.80 7.37 17.36
CA GLY A 382 -31.14 8.80 17.34
C GLY A 382 -31.25 9.43 18.75
N SER A 383 -31.68 10.68 18.81
CA SER A 383 -31.98 11.40 20.06
C SER A 383 -32.95 10.64 20.97
N LYS A 384 -33.95 9.96 20.39
CA LYS A 384 -34.95 9.20 21.15
C LYS A 384 -34.37 7.95 21.81
N GLY A 385 -33.47 7.24 21.12
CA GLY A 385 -32.73 6.12 21.72
C GLY A 385 -31.83 6.58 22.86
N ALA A 386 -31.18 7.74 22.72
CA ALA A 386 -30.39 8.35 23.79
C ALA A 386 -31.24 8.76 25.01
N GLU A 387 -32.47 9.25 24.81
CA GLU A 387 -33.42 9.53 25.89
C GLU A 387 -33.73 8.27 26.71
N TYR A 388 -34.01 7.14 26.06
CA TYR A 388 -34.27 5.88 26.76
C TYR A 388 -33.06 5.42 27.58
N LEU A 389 -31.85 5.52 27.01
CA LEU A 389 -30.62 5.21 27.74
C LEU A 389 -30.40 6.16 28.91
N ALA A 390 -30.67 7.46 28.75
CA ALA A 390 -30.54 8.45 29.81
C ALA A 390 -31.48 8.17 30.99
N GLN A 391 -32.75 7.83 30.72
CA GLN A 391 -33.73 7.46 31.74
C GLN A 391 -33.25 6.27 32.57
N MET A 392 -32.74 5.23 31.89
CA MET A 392 -32.16 4.05 32.55
C MET A 392 -30.90 4.41 33.36
N LEU A 393 -30.00 5.22 32.79
CA LEU A 393 -28.73 5.58 33.42
C LEU A 393 -28.88 6.35 34.74
N GLN A 394 -29.95 7.13 34.93
CA GLN A 394 -30.13 7.92 36.16
C GLN A 394 -30.07 7.06 37.44
N HIS A 395 -30.48 5.79 37.35
CA HIS A 395 -30.61 4.89 38.49
C HIS A 395 -29.90 3.54 38.33
N HIS A 396 -29.25 3.28 37.19
CA HIS A 396 -28.61 1.98 36.94
C HIS A 396 -27.41 1.75 37.90
N PRO A 397 -27.38 0.63 38.65
CA PRO A 397 -26.43 0.46 39.76
C PRO A 397 -25.03 -0.05 39.37
N THR A 398 -24.85 -0.69 38.20
CA THR A 398 -23.57 -1.36 37.86
C THR A 398 -22.93 -0.97 36.52
N LEU A 399 -23.64 -0.31 35.60
CA LEU A 399 -23.14 0.03 34.27
C LEU A 399 -22.09 1.14 34.37
N ASN A 400 -20.82 0.78 34.18
CA ASN A 400 -19.69 1.70 34.30
C ASN A 400 -19.14 2.17 32.94
N CYS A 401 -19.38 1.41 31.86
CA CYS A 401 -18.92 1.74 30.51
C CYS A 401 -20.08 1.66 29.51
N LEU A 402 -20.32 2.76 28.81
CA LEU A 402 -21.31 2.85 27.73
C LEU A 402 -20.66 3.39 26.45
N GLU A 403 -20.72 2.58 25.40
CA GLU A 403 -20.13 2.90 24.09
C GLU A 403 -21.22 3.14 23.04
N LEU A 404 -21.28 4.35 22.49
CA LEU A 404 -22.34 4.83 21.58
C LEU A 404 -21.80 5.45 20.28
N GLN A 405 -20.54 5.19 19.92
CA GLN A 405 -19.88 5.80 18.76
C GLN A 405 -20.62 5.52 17.44
N ASN A 406 -20.48 6.43 16.47
CA ASN A 406 -21.01 6.28 15.10
C ASN A 406 -22.54 6.09 15.07
N ASN A 407 -23.27 6.94 15.80
CA ASN A 407 -24.74 6.96 15.83
C ASN A 407 -25.26 8.37 15.43
N GLN A 408 -26.53 8.65 15.65
CA GLN A 408 -27.22 9.90 15.27
C GLN A 408 -27.81 10.58 16.51
N ILE A 409 -27.07 10.57 17.63
CA ILE A 409 -27.56 11.07 18.92
C ILE A 409 -27.87 12.57 18.88
N GLU A 410 -27.09 13.36 18.11
CA GLU A 410 -27.26 14.80 17.96
C GLU A 410 -27.22 15.58 19.29
N ASN A 411 -27.43 16.90 19.25
CA ASN A 411 -27.41 17.74 20.45
C ASN A 411 -28.53 17.42 21.45
N GLU A 412 -29.72 17.07 20.94
CA GLU A 412 -30.89 16.76 21.76
C GLU A 412 -30.70 15.43 22.53
N GLY A 413 -30.19 14.38 21.89
CA GLY A 413 -29.86 13.14 22.58
C GLY A 413 -28.78 13.32 23.65
N VAL A 414 -27.75 14.13 23.37
CA VAL A 414 -26.71 14.46 24.35
C VAL A 414 -27.26 15.23 25.53
N GLN A 415 -28.26 16.10 25.34
CA GLN A 415 -28.93 16.80 26.43
C GLN A 415 -29.49 15.82 27.47
N TYR A 416 -30.20 14.77 27.03
CA TYR A 416 -30.73 13.75 27.93
C TYR A 416 -29.62 13.00 28.67
N LEU A 417 -28.57 12.59 27.95
CA LEU A 417 -27.42 11.91 28.56
C LEU A 417 -26.71 12.80 29.59
N ALA A 418 -26.53 14.09 29.30
CA ALA A 418 -25.94 15.05 30.21
C ALA A 418 -26.74 15.18 31.51
N TYR A 419 -28.08 15.29 31.43
CA TYR A 419 -28.92 15.30 32.64
C TYR A 419 -28.81 14.01 33.45
N ALA A 420 -28.70 12.85 32.80
CA ALA A 420 -28.50 11.58 33.50
C ALA A 420 -27.15 11.52 34.22
N LEU A 421 -26.09 12.11 33.64
CA LEU A 421 -24.75 12.16 34.24
C LEU A 421 -24.70 13.00 35.54
N GLU A 422 -25.57 13.99 35.71
CA GLU A 422 -25.59 14.80 36.95
C GLU A 422 -25.91 13.96 38.20
N SER A 423 -26.86 13.03 38.05
CA SER A 423 -27.33 12.15 39.13
C SER A 423 -26.59 10.80 39.17
N ASN A 424 -26.18 10.26 38.01
CA ASN A 424 -25.48 8.98 37.95
C ASN A 424 -24.14 9.02 38.70
N LYS A 425 -23.89 8.00 39.53
CA LYS A 425 -22.67 7.85 40.34
C LYS A 425 -21.88 6.57 40.03
N VAL A 426 -22.10 5.96 38.87
CA VAL A 426 -21.54 4.65 38.52
C VAL A 426 -20.75 4.70 37.22
N LEU A 427 -21.21 5.45 36.22
CA LEU A 427 -20.60 5.54 34.91
C LEU A 427 -19.23 6.23 34.99
N THR A 428 -18.21 5.55 34.50
CA THR A 428 -16.81 5.99 34.49
C THR A 428 -16.29 6.22 33.06
N SER A 429 -16.88 5.59 32.04
CA SER A 429 -16.52 5.78 30.64
C SER A 429 -17.76 5.94 29.75
N LEU A 430 -17.78 7.02 28.97
CA LEU A 430 -18.83 7.33 27.99
C LEU A 430 -18.19 7.69 26.64
N ARG A 431 -18.51 6.93 25.60
CA ARG A 431 -17.98 7.16 24.25
C ARG A 431 -19.06 7.61 23.28
N LEU A 432 -18.88 8.80 22.70
CA LEU A 432 -19.86 9.51 21.87
C LEU A 432 -19.24 10.00 20.54
N ASP A 433 -18.18 9.35 20.07
CA ASP A 433 -17.53 9.70 18.80
C ASP A 433 -18.49 9.57 17.60
N GLU A 434 -18.34 10.39 16.55
CA GLU A 434 -19.15 10.33 15.31
C GLU A 434 -20.68 10.34 15.56
N ASN A 435 -21.20 11.30 16.32
CA ASN A 435 -22.62 11.37 16.72
C ASN A 435 -23.36 12.65 16.30
N HIS A 436 -22.76 13.46 15.41
CA HIS A 436 -23.31 14.75 14.97
C HIS A 436 -23.56 15.74 16.13
N ILE A 437 -22.69 15.71 17.15
CA ILE A 437 -22.77 16.59 18.32
C ILE A 437 -22.14 17.95 17.98
N GLY A 438 -22.88 19.04 18.14
CA GLY A 438 -22.40 20.41 17.96
C GLY A 438 -22.08 21.12 19.27
N ASP A 439 -21.86 22.44 19.20
CA ASP A 439 -21.53 23.29 20.35
C ASP A 439 -22.54 23.18 21.50
N GLN A 440 -23.83 23.12 21.18
CA GLN A 440 -24.89 23.00 22.16
C GLN A 440 -24.81 21.69 22.95
N GLY A 441 -24.52 20.57 22.27
CA GLY A 441 -24.34 19.27 22.93
C GLY A 441 -23.11 19.26 23.83
N ALA A 442 -22.00 19.85 23.36
CA ALA A 442 -20.79 20.03 24.17
C ALA A 442 -21.04 20.90 25.41
N GLN A 443 -21.87 21.95 25.29
CA GLN A 443 -22.29 22.79 26.41
C GLN A 443 -23.07 21.99 27.47
N TYR A 444 -24.02 21.13 27.07
CA TYR A 444 -24.74 20.28 28.01
C TYR A 444 -23.81 19.32 28.76
N LEU A 445 -22.87 18.69 28.06
CA LEU A 445 -21.86 17.84 28.68
C LEU A 445 -20.96 18.62 29.63
N ALA A 446 -20.56 19.85 29.28
CA ALA A 446 -19.78 20.71 30.16
C ALA A 446 -20.51 21.02 31.48
N TYR A 447 -21.81 21.32 31.43
CA TYR A 447 -22.61 21.52 32.65
C TYR A 447 -22.67 20.25 33.52
N ALA A 448 -22.89 19.09 32.90
CA ALA A 448 -22.90 17.81 33.61
C ALA A 448 -21.53 17.48 34.23
N LEU A 449 -20.42 17.74 33.53
CA LEU A 449 -19.07 17.60 34.06
C LEU A 449 -18.80 18.54 35.25
N GLY A 450 -19.45 19.71 35.28
CA GLY A 450 -19.39 20.62 36.42
C GLY A 450 -19.81 19.98 37.74
N THR A 451 -20.76 19.03 37.73
CA THR A 451 -21.30 18.37 38.93
C THR A 451 -20.92 16.90 39.06
N ASN A 452 -20.74 16.19 37.95
CA ASN A 452 -20.37 14.78 37.94
C ASN A 452 -18.93 14.59 38.47
N ARG A 453 -18.74 13.56 39.31
CA ARG A 453 -17.45 13.22 39.94
C ARG A 453 -17.09 11.74 39.77
N THR A 454 -17.67 11.07 38.78
CA THR A 454 -17.47 9.64 38.54
C THR A 454 -16.94 9.35 37.16
N LEU A 455 -17.29 10.16 36.16
CA LEU A 455 -16.80 10.01 34.79
C LEU A 455 -15.30 10.34 34.72
N THR A 456 -14.55 9.38 34.16
CA THR A 456 -13.09 9.44 33.98
C THR A 456 -12.68 9.53 32.52
N GLU A 457 -13.46 8.92 31.61
CA GLU A 457 -13.23 8.94 30.17
C GLU A 457 -14.47 9.45 29.43
N LEU A 458 -14.26 10.47 28.58
CA LEU A 458 -15.26 11.00 27.66
C LEU A 458 -14.62 11.13 26.27
N THR A 459 -15.20 10.47 25.26
CA THR A 459 -14.74 10.60 23.88
C THR A 459 -15.82 11.24 23.01
N LEU A 460 -15.44 12.26 22.25
CA LEU A 460 -16.31 13.12 21.44
C LEU A 460 -15.71 13.35 20.03
N GLN A 461 -14.84 12.46 19.57
CA GLN A 461 -14.11 12.60 18.31
C GLN A 461 -15.06 12.66 17.12
N LYS A 462 -14.64 13.34 16.04
CA LYS A 462 -15.34 13.40 14.75
C LYS A 462 -16.82 13.81 14.88
N ASN A 463 -17.07 14.78 15.74
CA ASN A 463 -18.36 15.44 15.88
C ASN A 463 -18.33 16.82 15.19
N GLN A 464 -19.30 17.67 15.46
CA GLN A 464 -19.45 19.02 14.89
C GLN A 464 -19.21 20.10 15.95
N ILE A 465 -18.42 19.81 16.99
CA ILE A 465 -18.12 20.75 18.08
C ILE A 465 -17.20 21.84 17.55
N GLY A 466 -17.62 23.09 17.61
CA GLY A 466 -16.82 24.26 17.30
C GLY A 466 -16.10 24.83 18.52
N ASP A 467 -15.59 26.04 18.35
CA ASP A 467 -14.85 26.77 19.38
C ASP A 467 -15.67 27.06 20.65
N GLU A 468 -16.97 27.37 20.50
CA GLU A 468 -17.85 27.68 21.63
C GLU A 468 -18.08 26.45 22.53
N GLY A 469 -18.37 25.29 21.92
CA GLY A 469 -18.54 24.03 22.66
C GLY A 469 -17.24 23.57 23.31
N ALA A 470 -16.12 23.70 22.61
CA ALA A 470 -14.78 23.41 23.16
C ALA A 470 -14.43 24.34 24.33
N TYR A 471 -14.81 25.62 24.26
CA TYR A 471 -14.63 26.58 25.34
C TYR A 471 -15.42 26.17 26.59
N HIS A 472 -16.69 25.78 26.43
CA HIS A 472 -17.50 25.29 27.55
C HIS A 472 -16.88 24.06 28.23
N LEU A 473 -16.40 23.10 27.44
CA LEU A 473 -15.69 21.93 27.97
C LEU A 473 -14.42 22.35 28.72
N ALA A 474 -13.61 23.24 28.15
CA ALA A 474 -12.41 23.76 28.80
C ALA A 474 -12.72 24.43 30.14
N ASP A 475 -13.81 25.20 30.23
CA ASP A 475 -14.22 25.88 31.45
C ASP A 475 -14.66 24.89 32.54
N ALA A 476 -15.43 23.86 32.18
CA ALA A 476 -15.83 22.80 33.10
C ALA A 476 -14.63 22.02 33.66
N LEU A 477 -13.61 21.76 32.83
CA LEU A 477 -12.39 21.04 33.22
C LEU A 477 -11.52 21.79 34.25
N LYS A 478 -11.69 23.11 34.41
CA LYS A 478 -11.01 23.85 35.49
C LYS A 478 -11.44 23.39 36.88
N PHE A 479 -12.67 22.87 37.00
CA PHE A 479 -13.26 22.46 38.27
C PHE A 479 -13.46 20.94 38.37
N ASN A 480 -13.61 20.26 37.23
CA ASN A 480 -13.69 18.81 37.19
C ASN A 480 -12.29 18.18 37.27
N ASN A 481 -11.99 17.53 38.39
CA ASN A 481 -10.71 16.84 38.60
C ASN A 481 -10.78 15.31 38.42
N THR A 482 -11.94 14.77 38.04
CA THR A 482 -12.18 13.32 37.92
C THR A 482 -11.98 12.83 36.50
N LEU A 483 -12.28 13.66 35.50
CA LEU A 483 -12.05 13.33 34.09
C LEU A 483 -10.55 13.32 33.80
N SER A 484 -10.04 12.16 33.40
CA SER A 484 -8.64 11.89 33.07
C SER A 484 -8.41 11.72 31.58
N THR A 485 -9.44 11.47 30.78
CA THR A 485 -9.34 11.37 29.32
C THR A 485 -10.48 12.13 28.65
N LEU A 486 -10.13 13.09 27.80
CA LEU A 486 -11.07 13.77 26.91
C LEU A 486 -10.51 13.77 25.48
N ARG A 487 -11.25 13.16 24.55
CA ARG A 487 -10.83 13.12 23.13
C ARG A 487 -11.80 13.90 22.26
N LEU A 488 -11.26 14.82 21.47
CA LEU A 488 -11.99 15.84 20.71
C LEU A 488 -11.51 15.99 19.26
N TYR A 489 -10.55 15.20 18.77
CA TYR A 489 -10.07 15.33 17.40
C TYR A 489 -11.20 15.13 16.36
N GLY A 490 -11.05 15.72 15.16
CA GLY A 490 -12.05 15.61 14.09
C GLY A 490 -13.30 16.48 14.30
N ASN A 491 -13.27 17.38 15.28
CA ASN A 491 -14.27 18.44 15.49
C ASN A 491 -13.88 19.74 14.76
N GLN A 492 -14.73 20.76 14.83
CA GLN A 492 -14.55 22.08 14.19
C GLN A 492 -13.83 23.08 15.12
N ILE A 493 -12.88 22.60 15.93
CA ILE A 493 -12.14 23.39 16.93
C ILE A 493 -10.94 24.06 16.25
N THR A 494 -10.77 25.36 16.42
CA THR A 494 -9.63 26.12 15.89
C THR A 494 -8.45 26.13 16.86
N ASP A 495 -7.27 26.49 16.35
CA ASP A 495 -6.03 26.60 17.13
C ASP A 495 -6.13 27.53 18.35
N ILE A 496 -7.06 28.49 18.32
CA ILE A 496 -7.23 29.48 19.40
C ILE A 496 -7.78 28.79 20.64
N VAL A 497 -8.84 27.99 20.50
CA VAL A 497 -9.47 27.29 21.64
C VAL A 497 -8.72 26.00 21.98
N ALA A 498 -8.04 25.38 21.02
CA ALA A 498 -7.12 24.27 21.29
C ALA A 498 -6.00 24.66 22.28
N LYS A 499 -5.46 25.88 22.16
CA LYS A 499 -4.50 26.43 23.13
C LYS A 499 -5.11 26.59 24.52
N ASN A 500 -6.37 27.06 24.63
CA ASN A 500 -7.06 27.16 25.92
C ASN A 500 -7.23 25.79 26.59
N LEU A 501 -7.53 24.74 25.83
CA LEU A 501 -7.61 23.37 26.34
C LEU A 501 -6.24 22.83 26.80
N ALA A 502 -5.18 23.11 26.05
CA ALA A 502 -3.80 22.78 26.45
C ALA A 502 -3.37 23.55 27.72
N ASP A 503 -3.72 24.84 27.83
CA ASP A 503 -3.50 25.66 29.02
C ASP A 503 -4.18 25.08 30.26
N VAL A 504 -5.43 24.59 30.10
CA VAL A 504 -6.15 23.90 31.18
C VAL A 504 -5.45 22.58 31.54
N GLN A 505 -4.91 21.85 30.58
CA GLN A 505 -4.12 20.63 30.82
C GLN A 505 -2.90 20.90 31.71
N GLU A 506 -2.13 21.96 31.42
CA GLU A 506 -0.92 22.31 32.14
C GLU A 506 -1.19 22.84 33.55
N LYS A 507 -2.30 23.58 33.73
CA LYS A 507 -2.63 24.25 35.01
C LYS A 507 -3.36 23.33 36.00
N ARG A 508 -3.86 22.17 35.55
CA ARG A 508 -4.56 21.23 36.43
C ARG A 508 -3.58 20.43 37.30
N THR A 509 -3.99 20.18 38.54
CA THR A 509 -3.23 19.34 39.48
C THR A 509 -3.40 17.84 39.22
N THR A 510 -4.48 17.44 38.54
CA THR A 510 -4.71 16.06 38.09
C THR A 510 -4.43 15.95 36.59
N PRO A 511 -3.63 14.97 36.13
CA PRO A 511 -3.30 14.81 34.72
C PRO A 511 -4.54 14.42 33.92
N ILE A 512 -4.74 15.10 32.78
CA ILE A 512 -5.75 14.75 31.77
C ILE A 512 -5.06 14.52 30.43
N GLN A 513 -5.46 13.45 29.74
CA GLN A 513 -5.11 13.19 28.35
C GLN A 513 -6.11 13.90 27.44
N LEU A 514 -5.66 14.95 26.75
CA LEU A 514 -6.43 15.69 25.74
C LEU A 514 -5.93 15.31 24.35
N ASP A 515 -6.84 14.81 23.51
CA ASP A 515 -6.54 14.39 22.14
C ASP A 515 -7.33 15.27 21.17
N LEU A 516 -6.69 16.32 20.65
CA LEU A 516 -7.31 17.40 19.86
C LEU A 516 -7.05 17.30 18.34
N ALA A 517 -6.14 16.43 17.90
CA ALA A 517 -5.69 16.36 16.52
C ALA A 517 -5.90 14.98 15.89
N GLU A 518 -6.37 14.95 14.64
CA GLU A 518 -6.41 13.75 13.82
C GLU A 518 -4.97 13.51 13.36
N ASN A 519 -4.18 12.81 14.19
CA ASN A 519 -2.72 12.74 14.09
C ASN A 519 -2.17 12.02 12.84
N ASN A 520 -2.89 11.93 11.72
CA ASN A 520 -2.28 11.49 10.45
C ASN A 520 -2.79 12.26 9.22
N GLU A 521 -4.09 12.52 9.00
CA GLU A 521 -4.52 13.18 7.74
C GLU A 521 -4.35 14.71 7.73
N ASN A 522 -4.63 15.40 8.84
CA ASN A 522 -4.41 16.85 8.93
C ASN A 522 -2.94 17.20 9.14
N GLU A 523 -2.18 16.39 9.89
CA GLU A 523 -0.72 16.59 9.97
C GLU A 523 -0.05 16.38 8.61
N GLU A 524 -0.44 15.36 7.83
CA GLU A 524 0.12 15.13 6.49
C GLU A 524 -0.34 16.19 5.48
N ALA A 525 -1.61 16.61 5.51
CA ALA A 525 -2.09 17.70 4.64
C ALA A 525 -1.45 19.05 5.01
N GLU A 526 -1.29 19.35 6.29
CA GLU A 526 -0.53 20.52 6.75
C GLU A 526 0.96 20.40 6.46
N LYS A 527 1.57 19.22 6.59
CA LYS A 527 2.96 18.96 6.21
C LYS A 527 3.14 19.22 4.72
N ASP A 528 2.24 18.72 3.88
CA ASP A 528 2.25 18.95 2.44
C ASP A 528 2.10 20.44 2.08
N VAL A 529 1.17 21.14 2.73
CA VAL A 529 0.97 22.60 2.54
C VAL A 529 2.16 23.39 3.06
N ARG A 530 2.77 22.99 4.19
CA ARG A 530 3.99 23.58 4.75
C ARG A 530 5.17 23.37 3.80
N LEU A 531 5.40 22.15 3.31
CA LEU A 531 6.47 21.82 2.38
C LEU A 531 6.32 22.59 1.06
N LEU A 532 5.09 22.72 0.53
CA LEU A 532 4.83 23.54 -0.66
C LEU A 532 5.13 25.03 -0.41
N LYS A 533 4.80 25.53 0.79
CA LYS A 533 5.08 26.90 1.22
C LYS A 533 6.57 27.15 1.44
N GLU A 534 7.32 26.17 1.95
CA GLU A 534 8.78 26.20 2.05
C GLU A 534 9.44 26.27 0.68
N MET A 535 8.84 25.67 -0.35
CA MET A 535 9.26 25.84 -1.76
C MET A 535 8.80 27.19 -2.37
N GLY A 536 8.09 28.02 -1.61
CA GLY A 536 7.61 29.35 -2.04
C GLY A 536 6.23 29.36 -2.70
N TYR A 537 5.54 28.22 -2.77
CA TYR A 537 4.24 28.09 -3.42
C TYR A 537 3.09 28.00 -2.42
N THR A 538 1.92 28.52 -2.81
CA THR A 538 0.66 28.30 -2.11
C THR A 538 -0.12 27.21 -2.84
N GLN A 539 -0.87 26.40 -2.09
CA GLN A 539 -1.77 25.39 -2.68
C GLN A 539 -2.86 26.10 -3.51
N GLU A 540 -2.84 25.92 -4.82
CA GLU A 540 -3.82 26.49 -5.78
C GLU A 540 -4.71 25.40 -6.40
N LEU A 541 -4.18 24.18 -6.56
CA LEU A 541 -4.90 23.03 -7.13
C LEU A 541 -5.58 22.16 -6.06
N TYR A 542 -6.61 21.41 -6.44
CA TYR A 542 -7.34 20.54 -5.50
C TYR A 542 -6.58 19.24 -5.21
N ARG A 543 -6.39 18.92 -3.92
CA ARG A 543 -5.69 17.71 -3.47
C ARG A 543 -6.67 16.53 -3.35
N GLY A 544 -6.86 15.83 -4.47
CA GLY A 544 -7.83 14.74 -4.60
C GLY A 544 -7.22 13.35 -4.86
N PHE A 545 -5.92 13.27 -5.18
CA PHE A 545 -5.28 12.02 -5.57
C PHE A 545 -4.82 11.19 -4.37
N SER A 546 -5.32 9.96 -4.27
CA SER A 546 -4.84 8.98 -3.28
C SER A 546 -3.53 8.32 -3.73
N PRO A 547 -2.80 7.64 -2.82
CA PRO A 547 -1.56 6.96 -3.20
C PRO A 547 -1.71 5.91 -4.30
N PHE A 548 -2.83 5.19 -4.30
CA PHE A 548 -3.13 4.22 -5.35
C PHE A 548 -3.44 4.91 -6.69
N MET A 549 -4.18 6.02 -6.67
CA MET A 549 -4.48 6.81 -7.87
C MET A 549 -3.21 7.39 -8.52
N SER A 550 -2.23 7.82 -7.72
CA SER A 550 -0.94 8.31 -8.23
C SER A 550 -0.18 7.24 -9.00
N PHE A 551 -0.13 6.00 -8.47
CA PHE A 551 0.43 4.85 -9.17
C PHE A 551 -0.34 4.52 -10.47
N THR A 552 -1.66 4.38 -10.40
CA THR A 552 -2.46 3.99 -11.58
C THR A 552 -2.39 5.04 -12.68
N PHE A 553 -2.27 6.32 -12.31
CA PHE A 553 -2.03 7.39 -13.25
C PHE A 553 -0.68 7.27 -13.98
N CYS A 554 0.43 7.08 -13.24
CA CYS A 554 1.75 6.83 -13.85
C CYS A 554 1.73 5.59 -14.75
N PHE A 555 1.13 4.49 -14.28
CA PHE A 555 1.08 3.24 -15.04
C PHE A 555 0.25 3.36 -16.34
N THR A 556 -0.86 4.11 -16.28
CA THR A 556 -1.69 4.40 -17.45
C THR A 556 -0.99 5.33 -18.44
N ALA A 557 -0.18 6.28 -17.97
CA ALA A 557 0.58 7.20 -18.84
C ALA A 557 1.65 6.46 -19.68
N VAL A 558 2.32 5.46 -19.09
CA VAL A 558 3.31 4.62 -19.80
C VAL A 558 2.63 3.74 -20.87
N ASN A 559 1.42 3.25 -20.61
CA ASN A 559 0.56 2.49 -21.53
C ASN A 559 1.31 1.40 -22.32
N ILE A 560 1.94 0.49 -21.60
CA ILE A 560 2.78 -0.59 -22.14
C ILE A 560 2.12 -1.37 -23.28
N LEU A 561 0.82 -1.68 -23.16
CA LEU A 561 0.11 -2.46 -24.16
C LEU A 561 0.16 -1.77 -25.52
N THR A 562 -0.21 -0.49 -25.58
CA THR A 562 -0.31 0.23 -26.85
C THR A 562 1.06 0.68 -27.34
N SER A 563 1.93 1.15 -26.45
CA SER A 563 3.25 1.67 -26.82
C SER A 563 4.13 0.58 -27.46
N ILE A 564 4.08 -0.65 -26.92
CA ILE A 564 4.72 -1.80 -27.56
C ILE A 564 4.05 -2.06 -28.91
N SER A 565 2.72 -2.10 -29.00
CA SER A 565 2.00 -2.37 -30.26
C SER A 565 2.36 -1.39 -31.38
N LEU A 566 2.46 -0.08 -31.09
CA LEU A 566 2.80 0.95 -32.07
C LEU A 566 4.26 0.82 -32.55
N GLY A 567 5.19 0.45 -31.65
CA GLY A 567 6.61 0.32 -31.96
C GLY A 567 7.04 -1.08 -32.44
N PHE A 568 6.15 -2.07 -32.39
CA PHE A 568 6.48 -3.47 -32.63
C PHE A 568 7.02 -3.73 -34.04
N HIS A 569 6.32 -3.23 -35.07
CA HIS A 569 6.74 -3.37 -36.48
C HIS A 569 8.12 -2.76 -36.73
N TYR A 570 8.37 -1.58 -36.18
CA TYR A 570 9.66 -0.91 -36.29
C TYR A 570 10.76 -1.77 -35.68
N THR A 571 10.55 -2.28 -34.47
CA THR A 571 11.54 -3.09 -33.75
C THR A 571 11.84 -4.40 -34.48
N LEU A 572 10.82 -5.09 -34.97
CA LEU A 572 10.97 -6.33 -35.74
C LEU A 572 11.74 -6.13 -37.03
N ASN A 573 11.41 -5.09 -37.81
CA ASN A 573 12.11 -4.78 -39.06
C ASN A 573 13.58 -4.41 -38.83
N THR A 574 13.85 -3.71 -37.72
CA THR A 574 15.18 -3.19 -37.47
C THR A 574 16.15 -4.28 -37.01
N GLY A 575 15.76 -5.06 -35.99
CA GLY A 575 16.67 -6.01 -35.32
C GLY A 575 16.12 -7.42 -35.08
N GLY A 576 14.86 -7.70 -35.45
CA GLY A 576 14.20 -8.98 -35.20
C GLY A 576 13.91 -9.26 -33.73
N SER A 577 13.58 -10.52 -33.41
CA SER A 577 13.14 -10.93 -32.06
C SER A 577 14.22 -10.75 -31.00
N SER A 578 15.46 -11.11 -31.32
CA SER A 578 16.58 -11.03 -30.39
C SER A 578 16.83 -9.59 -29.92
N VAL A 579 16.91 -8.64 -30.86
CA VAL A 579 17.15 -7.24 -30.50
C VAL A 579 15.95 -6.66 -29.76
N ALA A 580 14.72 -7.04 -30.11
CA ALA A 580 13.52 -6.62 -29.40
C ALA A 580 13.55 -7.02 -27.91
N ILE A 581 13.81 -8.30 -27.61
CA ILE A 581 13.77 -8.80 -26.23
C ILE A 581 14.95 -8.28 -25.39
N TRP A 582 16.16 -8.23 -25.97
CA TRP A 582 17.33 -7.71 -25.25
C TRP A 582 17.26 -6.20 -25.03
N SER A 583 16.77 -5.44 -26.01
CA SER A 583 16.52 -4.00 -25.84
C SER A 583 15.53 -3.76 -24.70
N TRP A 584 14.47 -4.58 -24.59
CA TRP A 584 13.53 -4.51 -23.48
C TRP A 584 14.16 -4.78 -22.12
N ILE A 585 14.95 -5.85 -21.99
CA ILE A 585 15.61 -6.22 -20.72
C ILE A 585 16.58 -5.11 -20.28
N ILE A 586 17.45 -4.66 -21.19
CA ILE A 586 18.44 -3.62 -20.91
C ILE A 586 17.72 -2.31 -20.59
N GLY A 587 16.76 -1.91 -21.42
CA GLY A 587 15.96 -0.70 -21.22
C GLY A 587 15.23 -0.70 -19.87
N SER A 588 14.68 -1.84 -19.45
CA SER A 588 14.00 -2.00 -18.16
C SER A 588 14.94 -1.72 -16.98
N VAL A 589 16.13 -2.32 -16.96
CA VAL A 589 17.12 -2.16 -15.87
C VAL A 589 17.51 -0.69 -15.72
N PHE A 590 17.86 -0.03 -16.81
CA PHE A 590 18.27 1.37 -16.75
C PHE A 590 17.11 2.32 -16.49
N THR A 591 15.90 2.02 -16.96
CA THR A 591 14.70 2.81 -16.64
C THR A 591 14.41 2.80 -15.15
N VAL A 592 14.56 1.65 -14.46
CA VAL A 592 14.42 1.58 -13.00
C VAL A 592 15.46 2.46 -12.30
N LEU A 593 16.72 2.47 -12.77
CA LEU A 593 17.77 3.34 -12.20
C LEU A 593 17.46 4.84 -12.39
N VAL A 594 16.95 5.21 -13.57
CA VAL A 594 16.50 6.58 -13.85
C VAL A 594 15.31 6.94 -12.96
N GLY A 595 14.33 6.04 -12.83
CA GLY A 595 13.17 6.19 -11.94
C GLY A 595 13.58 6.38 -10.48
N CYS A 596 14.55 5.60 -9.98
CA CYS A 596 15.12 5.79 -8.64
C CYS A 596 15.76 7.18 -8.48
N SER A 597 16.48 7.65 -9.50
CA SER A 597 17.12 8.98 -9.45
C SER A 597 16.09 10.11 -9.37
N LEU A 598 15.02 10.02 -10.16
CA LEU A 598 13.94 11.00 -10.16
C LEU A 598 13.10 10.91 -8.88
N ALA A 599 12.87 9.70 -8.35
CA ALA A 599 12.17 9.49 -7.08
C ALA A 599 12.91 10.12 -5.89
N GLU A 600 14.25 10.02 -5.84
CA GLU A 600 15.05 10.68 -4.80
C GLU A 600 14.90 12.21 -4.86
N ILE A 601 14.95 12.79 -6.07
CA ILE A 601 14.77 14.24 -6.27
C ILE A 601 13.34 14.68 -5.94
N CYS A 602 12.34 13.90 -6.39
CA CYS A 602 10.92 14.18 -6.17
C CYS A 602 10.55 14.15 -4.68
N SER A 603 11.18 13.28 -3.88
CA SER A 603 10.89 13.18 -2.45
C SER A 603 11.27 14.44 -1.69
N VAL A 604 12.30 15.14 -2.16
CA VAL A 604 12.72 16.43 -1.60
C VAL A 604 11.85 17.58 -2.14
N TYR A 605 11.53 17.56 -3.43
CA TYR A 605 10.85 18.66 -4.11
C TYR A 605 9.51 18.23 -4.76
N PRO A 606 8.50 17.80 -3.99
CA PRO A 606 7.24 17.28 -4.53
C PRO A 606 6.29 18.42 -4.93
N SER A 607 6.52 19.04 -6.08
CA SER A 607 5.69 20.15 -6.59
C SER A 607 5.22 19.93 -8.02
N ALA A 608 4.12 20.59 -8.40
CA ALA A 608 3.71 20.70 -9.79
C ALA A 608 4.85 21.27 -10.66
N GLY A 609 5.03 20.71 -11.86
CA GLY A 609 6.14 21.03 -12.78
C GLY A 609 7.35 20.08 -12.73
N SER A 610 7.43 19.19 -11.72
CA SER A 610 8.46 18.14 -11.57
C SER A 610 9.88 18.56 -12.00
N VAL A 611 10.46 17.94 -13.02
CA VAL A 611 11.84 18.12 -13.51
C VAL A 611 12.18 19.57 -13.85
N TYR A 612 11.21 20.37 -14.33
CA TYR A 612 11.40 21.80 -14.58
C TYR A 612 11.72 22.55 -13.28
N HIS A 613 10.98 22.23 -12.21
CA HIS A 613 11.22 22.81 -10.89
C HIS A 613 12.53 22.28 -10.29
N TRP A 614 12.74 20.96 -10.37
CA TRP A 614 13.93 20.29 -9.82
C TRP A 614 15.22 20.83 -10.42
N ALA A 615 15.25 21.10 -11.73
CA ALA A 615 16.42 21.67 -12.39
C ALA A 615 16.82 23.04 -11.79
N GLY A 616 15.85 23.86 -11.36
CA GLY A 616 16.10 25.16 -10.74
C GLY A 616 16.55 25.04 -9.29
N GLN A 617 15.99 24.08 -8.54
CA GLN A 617 16.35 23.82 -7.13
C GLN A 617 17.74 23.19 -6.97
N LEU A 618 18.27 22.56 -8.01
CA LEU A 618 19.55 21.83 -7.97
C LEU A 618 20.75 22.65 -8.45
N VAL A 619 20.59 23.94 -8.68
CA VAL A 619 21.67 24.83 -9.14
C VAL A 619 21.72 26.13 -8.35
N PRO A 620 22.88 26.82 -8.32
CA PRO A 620 22.97 28.13 -7.70
C PRO A 620 21.94 29.12 -8.26
N ALA A 621 21.55 30.05 -7.40
CA ALA A 621 20.55 31.09 -7.66
C ALA A 621 20.66 31.79 -9.03
N ARG A 622 21.90 32.05 -9.46
CA ARG A 622 22.21 32.73 -10.72
C ARG A 622 21.88 31.88 -11.96
N ASN A 623 21.93 30.56 -11.84
CA ASN A 623 21.78 29.61 -12.93
C ASN A 623 20.37 28.99 -12.97
N ALA A 624 19.60 29.07 -11.89
CA ALA A 624 18.26 28.51 -11.77
C ALA A 624 17.30 28.91 -12.92
N PRO A 625 17.22 30.19 -13.35
CA PRO A 625 16.34 30.57 -14.45
C PRO A 625 16.67 29.81 -15.76
N LEU A 626 17.95 29.72 -16.12
CA LEU A 626 18.39 29.07 -17.36
C LEU A 626 18.18 27.55 -17.29
N ALA A 627 18.55 26.94 -16.16
CA ALA A 627 18.41 25.51 -15.91
C ALA A 627 16.95 25.05 -16.01
N SER A 628 16.06 25.72 -15.28
CA SER A 628 14.62 25.47 -15.35
C SER A 628 14.07 25.74 -16.74
N PHE A 629 14.45 26.85 -17.39
CA PHE A 629 13.94 27.17 -18.72
C PHE A 629 14.27 26.08 -19.76
N ILE A 630 15.53 25.65 -19.84
CA ILE A 630 15.95 24.60 -20.78
C ILE A 630 15.21 23.29 -20.46
N CYS A 631 15.19 22.88 -19.18
CA CYS A 631 14.53 21.66 -18.75
C CYS A 631 13.02 21.68 -19.04
N GLY A 632 12.36 22.81 -18.77
CA GLY A 632 10.93 22.98 -18.99
C GLY A 632 10.53 22.92 -20.46
N TRP A 633 11.32 23.53 -21.35
CA TRP A 633 11.04 23.42 -22.79
C TRP A 633 11.18 21.99 -23.30
N PHE A 634 12.27 21.29 -22.96
CA PHE A 634 12.41 19.88 -23.33
C PHE A 634 11.29 19.02 -22.76
N ASN A 635 10.89 19.26 -21.51
CA ASN A 635 9.80 18.51 -20.89
C ASN A 635 8.45 18.79 -21.56
N PHE A 636 8.10 20.06 -21.81
CA PHE A 636 6.84 20.45 -22.45
C PHE A 636 6.75 19.94 -23.90
N ILE A 637 7.79 20.16 -24.71
CA ILE A 637 7.82 19.72 -26.11
C ILE A 637 7.79 18.20 -26.21
N GLY A 638 8.48 17.50 -25.30
CA GLY A 638 8.47 16.05 -25.24
C GLY A 638 7.09 15.48 -24.96
N ASN A 639 6.40 16.01 -23.95
CA ASN A 639 5.06 15.56 -23.57
C ASN A 639 4.00 15.92 -24.65
N SER A 640 4.04 17.14 -25.21
CA SER A 640 3.15 17.52 -26.32
C SER A 640 3.40 16.70 -27.60
N ALA A 641 4.67 16.40 -27.93
CA ALA A 641 4.97 15.46 -29.01
C ALA A 641 4.42 14.05 -28.69
N GLY A 642 4.41 13.64 -27.42
CA GLY A 642 3.73 12.43 -26.94
C GLY A 642 2.22 12.46 -27.19
N ASP A 643 1.54 13.57 -26.88
CA ASP A 643 0.10 13.77 -27.14
C ASP A 643 -0.23 13.61 -28.63
N VAL A 644 0.61 14.19 -29.50
CA VAL A 644 0.52 14.09 -30.97
C VAL A 644 0.76 12.66 -31.46
N VAL A 645 1.73 11.95 -30.88
CA VAL A 645 2.02 10.54 -31.22
C VAL A 645 0.89 9.61 -30.74
N PHE A 646 0.32 9.81 -29.55
CA PHE A 646 -0.80 9.01 -29.08
C PHE A 646 -2.08 9.25 -29.89
N SER A 647 -2.38 10.50 -30.24
CA SER A 647 -3.58 10.82 -31.04
C SER A 647 -3.47 10.33 -32.49
N SER A 648 -2.29 10.41 -33.11
CA SER A 648 -2.03 9.79 -34.42
C SER A 648 -1.98 8.26 -34.34
N GLY A 649 -1.47 7.70 -33.23
CA GLY A 649 -1.56 6.28 -32.91
C GLY A 649 -3.01 5.80 -32.83
N PHE A 650 -3.90 6.55 -32.19
CA PHE A 650 -5.33 6.21 -32.08
C PHE A 650 -5.98 6.13 -33.48
N ALA A 651 -5.71 7.11 -34.35
CA ALA A 651 -6.17 7.09 -35.73
C ALA A 651 -5.57 5.92 -36.53
N SER A 652 -4.30 5.59 -36.28
CA SER A 652 -3.61 4.47 -36.93
C SER A 652 -4.22 3.12 -36.53
N ILE A 653 -4.57 2.91 -35.26
CA ILE A 653 -5.23 1.68 -34.79
C ILE A 653 -6.65 1.57 -35.37
N ILE A 654 -7.39 2.68 -35.48
CA ILE A 654 -8.70 2.69 -36.16
C ILE A 654 -8.55 2.33 -37.65
N ASN A 655 -7.57 2.92 -38.33
CA ASN A 655 -7.24 2.57 -39.70
C ASN A 655 -6.91 1.07 -39.82
N ALA A 656 -6.16 0.53 -38.85
CA ALA A 656 -5.80 -0.88 -38.80
C ALA A 656 -7.05 -1.78 -38.71
N ILE A 657 -8.06 -1.44 -37.89
CA ILE A 657 -9.35 -2.16 -37.82
C ILE A 657 -10.10 -2.13 -39.16
N ILE A 658 -10.10 -0.99 -39.85
CA ILE A 658 -10.79 -0.82 -41.13
C ILE A 658 -10.14 -1.72 -42.20
N VAL A 659 -8.81 -1.70 -42.28
CA VAL A 659 -8.03 -2.54 -43.20
C VAL A 659 -8.21 -4.03 -42.88
N LEU A 660 -8.22 -4.40 -41.59
CA LEU A 660 -8.46 -5.78 -41.14
C LEU A 660 -9.80 -6.33 -41.66
N ASN A 661 -10.82 -5.48 -41.78
CA ASN A 661 -12.15 -5.85 -42.27
C ASN A 661 -12.30 -5.71 -43.80
N GLY A 662 -11.19 -5.67 -44.54
CA GLY A 662 -11.16 -5.68 -46.01
C GLY A 662 -11.57 -4.37 -46.67
N LYS A 663 -11.62 -3.26 -45.92
CA LYS A 663 -11.91 -1.92 -46.46
C LYS A 663 -10.62 -1.19 -46.82
N PRO A 664 -10.65 -0.21 -47.74
CA PRO A 664 -9.47 0.58 -48.08
C PRO A 664 -8.97 1.39 -46.87
N PRO A 665 -7.65 1.64 -46.77
CA PRO A 665 -7.08 2.43 -45.69
C PRO A 665 -7.62 3.87 -45.70
N LEU A 666 -7.71 4.47 -44.52
CA LEU A 666 -8.10 5.86 -44.34
C LEU A 666 -7.07 6.80 -44.98
N SER A 667 -7.56 7.79 -45.72
CA SER A 667 -6.72 8.87 -46.24
C SER A 667 -6.10 9.70 -45.12
N THR A 668 -4.92 10.28 -45.35
CA THR A 668 -4.20 11.11 -44.37
C THR A 668 -5.08 12.23 -43.78
N PRO A 669 -5.87 13.00 -44.57
CA PRO A 669 -6.74 14.03 -44.00
C PRO A 669 -7.76 13.48 -43.00
N VAL A 670 -8.32 12.29 -43.25
CA VAL A 670 -9.27 11.65 -42.34
C VAL A 670 -8.59 11.22 -41.05
N GLN A 671 -7.38 10.67 -41.12
CA GLN A 671 -6.60 10.31 -39.93
C GLN A 671 -6.30 11.54 -39.06
N VAL A 672 -5.88 12.66 -39.68
CA VAL A 672 -5.64 13.93 -38.97
C VAL A 672 -6.90 14.45 -38.29
N ILE A 673 -8.07 14.40 -38.95
CA ILE A 673 -9.35 14.79 -38.35
C ILE A 673 -9.68 13.92 -37.12
N ILE A 674 -9.47 12.60 -37.21
CA ILE A 674 -9.68 11.68 -36.08
C ILE A 674 -8.74 12.03 -34.92
N SER A 675 -7.47 12.30 -35.21
CA SER A 675 -6.47 12.66 -34.20
C SER A 675 -6.78 14.00 -33.51
N ILE A 676 -7.21 15.02 -34.26
CA ILE A 676 -7.63 16.31 -33.67
C ILE A 676 -8.89 16.10 -32.82
N GLY A 677 -9.85 15.31 -33.32
CA GLY A 677 -11.07 14.98 -32.59
C GLY A 677 -10.80 14.29 -31.25
N ILE A 678 -9.86 13.35 -31.20
CA ILE A 678 -9.55 12.63 -29.95
C ILE A 678 -8.85 13.53 -28.93
N VAL A 679 -7.94 14.42 -29.35
CA VAL A 679 -7.32 15.43 -28.46
C VAL A 679 -8.40 16.32 -27.83
N PHE A 680 -9.40 16.74 -28.59
CA PHE A 680 -10.51 17.54 -28.06
C PHE A 680 -11.27 16.78 -26.96
N THR A 681 -11.55 15.49 -27.16
CA THR A 681 -12.21 14.67 -26.13
C THR A 681 -11.35 14.51 -24.87
N TRP A 682 -10.03 14.32 -25.00
CA TRP A 682 -9.13 14.26 -23.86
C TRP A 682 -9.09 15.57 -23.09
N CYS A 683 -9.15 16.71 -23.77
CA CYS A 683 -9.23 18.03 -23.15
C CYS A 683 -10.55 18.24 -22.39
N ILE A 684 -11.68 17.76 -22.92
CA ILE A 684 -12.97 17.78 -22.22
C ILE A 684 -12.91 16.93 -20.94
N ILE A 685 -12.33 15.73 -21.00
CA ILE A 685 -12.18 14.89 -19.79
C ILE A 685 -11.23 15.54 -18.78
N ASN A 686 -10.17 16.20 -19.26
CA ASN A 686 -9.26 16.97 -18.42
C ASN A 686 -9.90 18.21 -17.79
N ALA A 687 -11.08 18.65 -18.28
CA ALA A 687 -11.91 19.69 -17.67
C ALA A 687 -12.68 19.21 -16.43
N LEU A 688 -12.69 17.91 -16.13
CA LEU A 688 -13.32 17.34 -14.93
C LEU A 688 -12.47 17.58 -13.68
N ARG A 689 -13.07 17.43 -12.49
CA ARG A 689 -12.31 17.50 -11.22
C ARG A 689 -11.33 16.34 -11.13
N ILE A 690 -10.16 16.57 -10.52
CA ILE A 690 -9.04 15.64 -10.60
C ILE A 690 -9.29 14.28 -9.93
N ASP A 691 -10.13 14.19 -8.90
CA ASP A 691 -10.55 12.93 -8.27
C ASP A 691 -11.33 12.01 -9.23
N GLN A 692 -12.18 12.60 -10.08
CA GLN A 692 -12.90 11.87 -11.12
C GLN A 692 -11.93 11.34 -12.19
N GLN A 693 -10.90 12.11 -12.53
CA GLN A 693 -9.82 11.68 -13.43
C GLN A 693 -9.01 10.53 -12.79
N GLY A 694 -8.73 10.61 -11.48
CA GLY A 694 -8.08 9.54 -10.71
C GLY A 694 -8.86 8.23 -10.72
N TRP A 695 -10.19 8.28 -10.66
CA TRP A 695 -11.04 7.09 -10.81
C TRP A 695 -10.99 6.52 -12.23
N LEU A 696 -11.07 7.37 -13.27
CA LEU A 696 -10.99 6.93 -14.66
C LEU A 696 -9.65 6.25 -14.99
N THR A 697 -8.54 6.80 -14.51
CA THR A 697 -7.20 6.23 -14.71
C THR A 697 -6.98 4.94 -13.91
N THR A 698 -7.61 4.83 -12.73
CA THR A 698 -7.67 3.56 -11.99
C THR A 698 -8.40 2.48 -12.77
N LEU A 699 -9.58 2.79 -13.33
CA LEU A 699 -10.31 1.86 -14.20
C LEU A 699 -9.49 1.49 -15.45
N ALA A 700 -8.82 2.47 -16.05
CA ALA A 700 -7.95 2.27 -17.21
C ALA A 700 -6.80 1.30 -16.91
N THR A 701 -6.15 1.40 -15.75
CA THR A 701 -5.08 0.48 -15.34
C THR A 701 -5.57 -0.96 -15.27
N PHE A 702 -6.76 -1.20 -14.69
CA PHE A 702 -7.35 -2.54 -14.69
C PHE A 702 -7.65 -3.01 -16.12
N PHE A 703 -8.25 -2.15 -16.94
CA PHE A 703 -8.53 -2.47 -18.33
C PHE A 703 -7.27 -2.80 -19.13
N GLN A 704 -6.16 -2.11 -18.86
CA GLN A 704 -4.85 -2.37 -19.46
C GLN A 704 -4.29 -3.74 -19.04
N ILE A 705 -4.29 -4.04 -17.74
CA ILE A 705 -3.79 -5.33 -17.23
C ILE A 705 -4.64 -6.49 -17.76
N PHE A 706 -5.97 -6.38 -17.69
CA PHE A 706 -6.87 -7.41 -18.23
C PHE A 706 -6.75 -7.53 -19.75
N GLY A 707 -6.63 -6.40 -20.46
CA GLY A 707 -6.41 -6.38 -21.91
C GLY A 707 -5.14 -7.12 -22.30
N ILE A 708 -4.03 -6.90 -21.58
CA ILE A 708 -2.78 -7.64 -21.77
C ILE A 708 -2.99 -9.13 -21.50
N LEU A 709 -3.60 -9.50 -20.37
CA LEU A 709 -3.84 -10.91 -20.03
C LEU A 709 -4.70 -11.61 -21.09
N ILE A 710 -5.74 -10.96 -21.60
CA ILE A 710 -6.60 -11.50 -22.67
C ILE A 710 -5.79 -11.69 -23.95
N ILE A 711 -5.08 -10.67 -24.42
CA ILE A 711 -4.31 -10.75 -25.66
C ILE A 711 -3.21 -11.81 -25.54
N VAL A 712 -2.45 -11.82 -24.44
CA VAL A 712 -1.40 -12.82 -24.17
C VAL A 712 -2.00 -14.22 -24.17
N SER A 713 -3.11 -14.45 -23.46
CA SER A 713 -3.77 -15.76 -23.41
C SER A 713 -4.21 -16.22 -24.80
N VAL A 714 -4.79 -15.33 -25.61
CA VAL A 714 -5.21 -15.67 -26.98
C VAL A 714 -3.99 -15.99 -27.86
N LEU A 715 -2.89 -15.23 -27.77
CA LEU A 715 -1.68 -15.51 -28.54
C LEU A 715 -1.06 -16.87 -28.17
N PHE A 716 -1.09 -17.24 -26.89
CA PHE A 716 -0.59 -18.55 -26.45
C PHE A 716 -1.51 -19.71 -26.85
N ILE A 717 -2.83 -19.54 -26.79
CA ILE A 717 -3.79 -20.62 -27.03
C ILE A 717 -4.09 -20.82 -28.52
N ALA A 718 -4.26 -19.73 -29.27
CA ALA A 718 -4.76 -19.80 -30.64
C ALA A 718 -3.66 -20.16 -31.67
N ILE A 719 -2.39 -19.97 -31.34
CA ILE A 719 -1.29 -20.22 -32.28
C ILE A 719 -0.87 -21.70 -32.23
N PRO A 720 -0.94 -22.44 -33.35
CA PRO A 720 -0.65 -23.88 -33.36
C PRO A 720 0.82 -24.21 -33.13
N GLN A 721 1.72 -23.32 -33.57
CA GLN A 721 3.15 -23.50 -33.47
C GLN A 721 3.80 -22.17 -33.09
N HIS A 722 4.38 -22.13 -31.89
CA HIS A 722 5.13 -20.98 -31.40
C HIS A 722 6.59 -21.03 -31.85
N ALA A 723 7.25 -19.87 -31.81
CA ALA A 723 8.69 -19.77 -31.91
C ALA A 723 9.37 -20.54 -30.78
N THR A 724 10.60 -21.03 -30.98
CA THR A 724 11.35 -21.59 -29.85
C THR A 724 11.92 -20.48 -28.98
N VAL A 725 12.24 -20.79 -27.71
CA VAL A 725 12.94 -19.84 -26.82
C VAL A 725 14.26 -19.39 -27.47
N HIS A 726 14.95 -20.29 -28.16
CA HIS A 726 16.16 -19.95 -28.89
C HIS A 726 15.89 -18.90 -29.98
N ASP A 727 14.81 -19.07 -30.75
CA ASP A 727 14.46 -18.12 -31.81
C ASP A 727 14.11 -16.74 -31.23
N VAL A 728 13.39 -16.67 -30.12
CA VAL A 728 13.05 -15.38 -29.49
C VAL A 728 14.31 -14.63 -29.04
N PHE A 729 15.27 -15.32 -28.42
CA PHE A 729 16.45 -14.67 -27.84
C PHE A 729 17.61 -14.47 -28.81
N PHE A 730 17.68 -15.25 -29.90
CA PHE A 730 18.87 -15.27 -30.78
C PHE A 730 18.56 -15.11 -32.28
N SER A 731 17.29 -15.09 -32.71
CA SER A 731 16.95 -14.79 -34.10
C SER A 731 17.11 -13.30 -34.39
N THR A 732 17.94 -12.99 -35.38
CA THR A 732 18.22 -11.63 -35.81
C THR A 732 17.65 -11.39 -37.19
N TYR A 733 17.16 -10.17 -37.42
CA TYR A 733 16.68 -9.71 -38.71
C TYR A 733 17.12 -8.26 -38.88
N ASN A 734 17.53 -7.87 -40.09
CA ASN A 734 18.01 -6.51 -40.35
C ASN A 734 17.63 -6.07 -41.77
N SER A 735 16.60 -5.23 -41.87
CA SER A 735 16.20 -4.60 -43.13
C SER A 735 16.70 -3.15 -43.28
N THR A 736 17.54 -2.67 -42.36
CA THR A 736 17.96 -1.26 -42.31
C THR A 736 19.13 -0.91 -43.21
N GLY A 737 19.94 -1.89 -43.62
CA GLY A 737 21.18 -1.66 -44.37
C GLY A 737 22.37 -1.19 -43.53
N PHE A 738 22.21 -1.02 -42.21
CA PHE A 738 23.29 -0.67 -41.29
C PHE A 738 23.94 -1.91 -40.64
N PRO A 739 25.19 -1.79 -40.13
CA PRO A 739 25.81 -2.84 -39.34
C PRO A 739 24.99 -3.22 -38.10
N PHE A 740 25.08 -4.49 -37.67
CA PHE A 740 24.24 -5.01 -36.58
C PHE A 740 24.37 -4.22 -35.26
N ILE A 741 25.56 -3.74 -34.90
CA ILE A 741 25.74 -2.93 -33.69
C ILE A 741 24.94 -1.62 -33.73
N TYR A 742 24.87 -1.00 -34.92
CA TYR A 742 24.11 0.22 -35.13
C TYR A 742 22.60 -0.06 -35.01
N VAL A 743 22.15 -1.19 -35.57
CA VAL A 743 20.79 -1.70 -35.43
C VAL A 743 20.40 -1.88 -33.96
N CYS A 744 21.27 -2.48 -33.14
CA CYS A 744 21.02 -2.60 -31.70
C CYS A 744 20.82 -1.23 -31.05
N CYS A 745 21.61 -0.22 -31.45
CA CYS A 745 21.48 1.15 -30.93
C CYS A 745 20.16 1.83 -31.33
N ILE A 746 19.75 1.76 -32.60
CA ILE A 746 18.52 2.44 -33.06
C ILE A 746 17.22 1.69 -32.71
N SER A 747 17.29 0.38 -32.42
CA SER A 747 16.11 -0.42 -32.02
C SER A 747 15.62 -0.06 -30.62
N ILE A 748 16.52 0.39 -29.74
CA ILE A 748 16.18 0.72 -28.35
C ILE A 748 15.18 1.88 -28.25
N LEU A 749 15.05 2.71 -29.30
CA LEU A 749 14.07 3.78 -29.41
C LEU A 749 12.65 3.31 -29.09
N SER A 750 12.23 2.16 -29.63
CA SER A 750 10.88 1.64 -29.39
C SER A 750 10.66 1.22 -27.93
N THR A 751 11.70 0.64 -27.31
CA THR A 751 11.66 0.29 -25.88
C THR A 751 11.55 1.54 -25.02
N LEU A 752 12.38 2.55 -25.28
CA LEU A 752 12.40 3.78 -24.47
C LEU A 752 11.15 4.64 -24.67
N PHE A 753 10.58 4.63 -25.88
CA PHE A 753 9.25 5.20 -26.11
C PHE A 753 8.21 4.52 -25.22
N SER A 754 8.25 3.18 -25.12
CA SER A 754 7.34 2.42 -24.25
C SER A 754 7.54 2.65 -22.75
N PHE A 755 8.65 3.28 -22.35
CA PHE A 755 8.94 3.69 -20.98
C PHE A 755 8.82 5.20 -20.78
N SER A 756 8.14 5.94 -21.65
CA SER A 756 7.92 7.38 -21.43
C SER A 756 6.76 7.61 -20.46
N GLY A 757 6.89 8.54 -19.51
CA GLY A 757 5.79 8.97 -18.64
C GLY A 757 5.65 8.27 -17.29
N TYR A 758 6.64 7.52 -16.80
CA TYR A 758 6.57 6.87 -15.46
C TYR A 758 6.61 7.86 -14.29
N GLU A 759 7.03 9.09 -14.54
CA GLU A 759 7.03 10.27 -13.67
C GLU A 759 5.78 11.13 -13.82
N ALA A 760 4.80 10.72 -14.64
CA ALA A 760 3.62 11.51 -14.95
C ALA A 760 2.90 12.04 -13.69
N GLY A 761 2.84 11.24 -12.62
CA GLY A 761 2.27 11.61 -11.32
C GLY A 761 3.02 12.72 -10.59
N ALA A 762 4.30 12.97 -10.88
CA ALA A 762 5.06 14.09 -10.31
C ALA A 762 4.59 15.44 -10.83
N HIS A 763 4.03 15.50 -12.03
CA HIS A 763 3.38 16.73 -12.50
C HIS A 763 2.12 17.07 -11.70
N LEU A 764 1.51 16.08 -11.03
CA LEU A 764 0.35 16.21 -10.15
C LEU A 764 0.72 16.19 -8.65
N ALA A 765 1.98 16.44 -8.29
CA ALA A 765 2.40 16.39 -6.89
C ALA A 765 1.58 17.33 -5.99
N GLU A 766 1.16 18.49 -6.49
CA GLU A 766 0.29 19.43 -5.76
C GLU A 766 -1.14 18.89 -5.57
N GLU A 767 -1.61 18.03 -6.48
CA GLU A 767 -2.94 17.41 -6.45
C GLU A 767 -2.96 16.08 -5.66
N THR A 768 -1.79 15.58 -5.21
CA THR A 768 -1.59 14.25 -4.60
C THR A 768 -1.39 14.32 -3.08
N LYS A 769 -2.02 13.42 -2.32
CA LYS A 769 -1.82 13.31 -0.86
C LYS A 769 -0.45 12.71 -0.49
N SER A 770 0.22 13.31 0.49
CA SER A 770 1.52 12.89 1.03
C SER A 770 2.55 12.78 -0.09
N ALA A 771 2.67 13.86 -0.87
CA ALA A 771 3.30 13.83 -2.20
C ALA A 771 4.80 13.50 -2.15
N ASP A 772 5.48 13.88 -1.07
CA ASP A 772 6.88 13.56 -0.75
C ASP A 772 7.17 12.05 -0.63
N ARG A 773 6.14 11.25 -0.34
CA ARG A 773 6.23 9.78 -0.21
C ARG A 773 5.50 9.04 -1.32
N THR A 774 4.31 9.50 -1.66
CA THR A 774 3.41 8.85 -2.61
C THR A 774 3.97 8.88 -4.02
N VAL A 775 4.40 10.06 -4.49
CA VAL A 775 4.84 10.23 -5.87
C VAL A 775 6.15 9.47 -6.15
N PRO A 776 7.21 9.56 -5.32
CA PRO A 776 8.42 8.77 -5.51
C PRO A 776 8.16 7.25 -5.58
N ARG A 777 7.26 6.76 -4.72
CA ARG A 777 6.85 5.35 -4.70
C ARG A 777 6.14 4.97 -6.00
N ALA A 778 5.22 5.80 -6.47
CA ALA A 778 4.50 5.60 -7.72
C ALA A 778 5.46 5.51 -8.92
N ILE A 779 6.50 6.36 -8.98
CA ILE A 779 7.54 6.33 -10.02
C ILE A 779 8.24 4.97 -10.06
N ILE A 780 8.77 4.51 -8.92
CA ILE A 780 9.55 3.26 -8.84
C ILE A 780 8.68 2.04 -9.16
N ILE A 781 7.50 1.96 -8.55
CA ILE A 781 6.58 0.84 -8.79
C ILE A 781 6.11 0.81 -10.25
N THR A 782 5.87 1.98 -10.86
CA THR A 782 5.51 2.05 -12.28
C THR A 782 6.64 1.56 -13.17
N CYS A 783 7.90 1.93 -12.91
CA CYS A 783 9.05 1.44 -13.67
C CYS A 783 9.17 -0.09 -13.60
N ILE A 784 9.10 -0.66 -12.39
CA ILE A 784 9.22 -2.12 -12.17
C ILE A 784 8.02 -2.85 -12.78
N GLY A 785 6.80 -2.38 -12.49
CA GLY A 785 5.57 -3.00 -12.99
C GLY A 785 5.49 -2.98 -14.51
N SER A 786 5.82 -1.85 -15.13
CA SER A 786 5.86 -1.70 -16.58
C SER A 786 6.92 -2.60 -17.23
N SER A 787 8.07 -2.75 -16.58
CA SER A 787 9.15 -3.64 -17.06
C SER A 787 8.71 -5.10 -17.13
N ILE A 788 8.05 -5.58 -16.08
CA ILE A 788 7.56 -6.97 -16.00
C ILE A 788 6.40 -7.19 -16.98
N VAL A 789 5.39 -6.32 -16.93
CA VAL A 789 4.18 -6.45 -17.75
C VAL A 789 4.52 -6.35 -19.24
N GLY A 790 5.40 -5.42 -19.61
CA GLY A 790 5.82 -5.28 -21.00
C GLY A 790 6.73 -6.40 -21.46
N PHE A 791 7.54 -7.00 -20.58
CA PHE A 791 8.30 -8.20 -20.93
C PHE A 791 7.37 -9.36 -21.26
N ILE A 792 6.33 -9.60 -20.45
CA ILE A 792 5.34 -10.66 -20.68
C ILE A 792 4.62 -10.43 -22.02
N TYR A 793 4.15 -9.19 -22.26
CA TYR A 793 3.43 -8.87 -23.49
C TYR A 793 4.32 -8.98 -24.73
N LEU A 794 5.51 -8.38 -24.72
CA LEU A 794 6.48 -8.45 -25.81
C LEU A 794 6.93 -9.89 -26.07
N PHE A 795 7.20 -10.66 -25.01
CA PHE A 795 7.56 -12.07 -25.15
C PHE A 795 6.45 -12.85 -25.84
N ALA A 796 5.19 -12.65 -25.46
CA ALA A 796 4.05 -13.31 -26.12
C ALA A 796 3.93 -12.94 -27.61
N LEU A 797 4.14 -11.67 -27.96
CA LEU A 797 4.17 -11.22 -29.36
C LEU A 797 5.32 -11.86 -30.15
N LEU A 798 6.52 -11.95 -29.58
CA LEU A 798 7.67 -12.56 -30.26
C LEU A 798 7.53 -14.09 -30.36
N PHE A 799 6.98 -14.74 -29.32
CA PHE A 799 6.71 -16.18 -29.29
C PHE A 799 5.63 -16.58 -30.30
N ALA A 800 4.76 -15.64 -30.67
CA ALA A 800 3.76 -15.78 -31.73
C ALA A 800 4.33 -15.76 -33.16
N ILE A 801 5.63 -15.49 -33.37
CA ILE A 801 6.24 -15.35 -34.70
C ILE A 801 7.41 -16.34 -34.86
N PRO A 802 7.17 -17.54 -35.42
CA PRO A 802 8.23 -18.55 -35.60
C PRO A 802 9.33 -18.12 -36.58
N ASN A 803 9.00 -17.34 -37.62
CA ASN A 803 9.97 -16.85 -38.60
C ASN A 803 9.70 -15.38 -38.96
N VAL A 804 10.53 -14.48 -38.45
CA VAL A 804 10.40 -13.02 -38.61
C VAL A 804 10.54 -12.59 -40.07
N GLU A 805 11.51 -13.13 -40.81
CA GLU A 805 11.74 -12.75 -42.21
C GLU A 805 10.55 -13.11 -43.10
N LYS A 806 10.00 -14.32 -42.94
CA LYS A 806 8.81 -14.76 -43.67
C LYS A 806 7.61 -13.90 -43.31
N PHE A 807 7.38 -13.68 -42.02
CA PHE A 807 6.27 -12.88 -41.52
C PHE A 807 6.26 -11.47 -42.13
N LEU A 808 7.40 -10.78 -42.15
CA LEU A 808 7.49 -9.41 -42.66
C LEU A 808 7.40 -9.32 -44.20
N LYS A 809 7.85 -10.35 -44.94
CA LYS A 809 7.73 -10.38 -46.41
C LYS A 809 6.28 -10.58 -46.87
N ASP A 810 5.53 -11.43 -46.18
CA ASP A 810 4.16 -11.81 -46.57
C ASP A 810 3.11 -10.77 -46.13
N ASN A 811 3.40 -10.00 -45.08
CA ASN A 811 2.38 -9.23 -44.34
C ASN A 811 2.80 -7.78 -44.11
N ASN A 812 2.30 -6.87 -44.94
CA ASN A 812 2.77 -5.48 -44.92
C ASN A 812 1.66 -4.41 -44.99
N LYS A 813 0.59 -4.47 -44.17
CA LYS A 813 -0.53 -3.51 -44.30
C LYS A 813 -0.99 -2.88 -42.97
N ASN A 814 -0.07 -2.07 -42.42
CA ASN A 814 -0.22 -0.86 -41.61
C ASN A 814 -0.86 -0.96 -40.21
N ASP A 815 -0.45 -2.03 -39.51
CA ASP A 815 0.01 -2.13 -38.12
C ASP A 815 -0.68 -1.41 -36.92
N ALA A 816 -1.19 -2.22 -35.99
CA ALA A 816 -1.33 -1.93 -34.57
C ALA A 816 -0.78 -3.12 -33.73
N SER A 817 0.45 -3.56 -34.02
CA SER A 817 1.12 -4.88 -33.84
C SER A 817 0.95 -5.95 -34.96
N ILE A 818 0.81 -5.49 -36.22
CA ILE A 818 0.72 -6.06 -37.61
C ILE A 818 -0.66 -6.56 -38.19
N ASN A 819 -1.80 -6.01 -37.80
CA ASN A 819 -3.19 -6.58 -37.87
C ASN A 819 -3.59 -7.99 -37.37
N LEU A 820 -3.09 -8.50 -36.25
CA LEU A 820 -1.93 -7.99 -35.55
C LEU A 820 -0.80 -8.92 -35.82
N ILE A 821 -0.60 -10.00 -35.09
CA ILE A 821 0.17 -11.06 -35.74
C ILE A 821 -0.88 -11.82 -36.55
N ILE A 822 -1.19 -11.25 -37.72
CA ILE A 822 -2.46 -11.25 -38.51
C ILE A 822 -3.50 -12.31 -38.10
N ALA A 823 -4.56 -11.90 -37.39
CA ALA A 823 -5.63 -12.77 -36.85
C ALA A 823 -5.10 -14.15 -36.40
N THR A 824 -4.02 -14.07 -35.63
CA THR A 824 -3.16 -15.13 -35.08
C THR A 824 -2.48 -15.99 -36.15
N TYR A 825 -1.58 -15.32 -36.85
CA TYR A 825 -0.72 -15.66 -37.98
C TYR A 825 -1.39 -15.94 -39.33
N GLU A 826 -2.54 -16.63 -39.39
CA GLU A 826 -3.42 -16.75 -40.57
C GLU A 826 -4.71 -17.54 -40.21
N ARG A 827 -5.43 -17.05 -39.19
CA ARG A 827 -6.87 -17.28 -38.88
C ARG A 827 -7.30 -18.48 -38.04
N ALA A 828 -6.54 -18.88 -37.03
CA ALA A 828 -7.11 -19.69 -35.94
C ALA A 828 -8.33 -19.04 -35.25
N ILE A 829 -8.53 -17.72 -35.41
CA ILE A 829 -9.71 -16.97 -34.93
C ILE A 829 -10.37 -16.13 -36.04
N PRO A 830 -11.70 -15.92 -35.99
CA PRO A 830 -12.41 -15.11 -36.97
C PRO A 830 -12.21 -13.58 -36.83
N TYR A 831 -12.64 -12.83 -37.86
CA TYR A 831 -12.44 -11.37 -37.94
C TYR A 831 -13.11 -10.58 -36.82
N ARG A 832 -14.23 -11.08 -36.29
CA ARG A 832 -14.99 -10.38 -35.24
C ARG A 832 -14.18 -10.36 -33.94
N GLU A 833 -13.52 -11.46 -33.63
CA GLU A 833 -12.69 -11.69 -32.46
C GLU A 833 -11.38 -10.89 -32.59
N ALA A 834 -10.73 -10.92 -33.76
CA ALA A 834 -9.55 -10.09 -34.03
C ALA A 834 -9.88 -8.58 -33.94
N THR A 835 -11.05 -8.16 -34.42
CA THR A 835 -11.54 -6.79 -34.26
C THR A 835 -11.76 -6.45 -32.78
N ALA A 836 -12.37 -7.36 -32.00
CA ALA A 836 -12.58 -7.16 -30.57
C ALA A 836 -11.26 -6.99 -29.79
N LEU A 837 -10.22 -7.78 -30.12
CA LEU A 837 -8.89 -7.64 -29.53
C LEU A 837 -8.24 -6.30 -29.91
N THR A 838 -8.42 -5.84 -31.14
CA THR A 838 -7.87 -4.55 -31.58
C THR A 838 -8.61 -3.37 -30.93
N ILE A 839 -9.90 -3.49 -30.64
CA ILE A 839 -10.67 -2.49 -29.88
C ILE A 839 -10.11 -2.32 -28.46
N ILE A 840 -9.54 -3.36 -27.84
CA ILE A 840 -8.85 -3.23 -26.56
C ILE A 840 -7.69 -2.22 -26.66
N LEU A 841 -6.92 -2.25 -27.76
CA LEU A 841 -5.85 -1.27 -28.00
C LEU A 841 -6.40 0.15 -28.18
N VAL A 842 -7.52 0.31 -28.89
CA VAL A 842 -8.21 1.61 -29.06
C VAL A 842 -8.65 2.20 -27.72
N CYS A 843 -9.26 1.37 -26.86
CA CYS A 843 -9.67 1.81 -25.52
C CYS A 843 -8.47 2.17 -24.64
N ASN A 844 -7.37 1.40 -24.71
CA ASN A 844 -6.17 1.67 -23.92
C ASN A 844 -5.48 2.98 -24.31
N ILE A 845 -5.27 3.21 -25.61
CA ILE A 845 -4.65 4.46 -26.06
C ILE A 845 -5.54 5.68 -25.79
N TYR A 846 -6.87 5.51 -25.79
CA TYR A 846 -7.78 6.56 -25.36
C TYR A 846 -7.55 6.96 -23.89
N PHE A 847 -7.42 6.00 -22.99
CA PHE A 847 -7.14 6.31 -21.58
C PHE A 847 -5.75 6.89 -21.35
N ALA A 848 -4.74 6.39 -22.07
CA ALA A 848 -3.38 6.91 -22.00
C ALA A 848 -3.29 8.37 -22.45
N GLY A 849 -4.01 8.72 -23.52
CA GLY A 849 -4.07 10.11 -24.00
C GLY A 849 -4.73 11.07 -23.01
N ILE A 850 -5.70 10.61 -22.20
CA ILE A 850 -6.23 11.42 -21.09
C ILE A 850 -5.10 11.77 -20.12
N SER A 851 -4.37 10.76 -19.64
CA SER A 851 -3.24 10.94 -18.70
C SER A 851 -2.12 11.80 -19.30
N SER A 852 -1.82 11.62 -20.58
CA SER A 852 -0.79 12.37 -21.30
C SER A 852 -1.13 13.88 -21.33
N VAL A 853 -2.35 14.24 -21.77
CA VAL A 853 -2.84 15.63 -21.77
C VAL A 853 -2.92 16.19 -20.34
N THR A 854 -3.25 15.36 -19.35
CA THR A 854 -3.19 15.75 -17.93
C THR A 854 -1.77 16.18 -17.58
N SER A 855 -0.75 15.38 -17.85
CA SER A 855 0.65 15.73 -17.57
C SER A 855 1.10 16.98 -18.33
N THR A 856 0.87 17.06 -19.65
CA THR A 856 1.24 18.23 -20.48
C THR A 856 0.62 19.52 -19.94
N SER A 857 -0.65 19.48 -19.53
CA SER A 857 -1.36 20.66 -18.98
C SER A 857 -0.80 21.13 -17.65
N ARG A 858 -0.36 20.22 -16.77
CA ARG A 858 0.26 20.59 -15.49
C ARG A 858 1.66 21.13 -15.67
N ILE A 859 2.44 20.59 -16.62
CA ILE A 859 3.76 21.13 -17.00
C ILE A 859 3.58 22.57 -17.50
N PHE A 860 2.72 22.76 -18.50
CA PHE A 860 2.49 24.07 -19.09
C PHE A 860 1.94 25.08 -18.07
N PHE A 861 1.00 24.66 -17.22
CA PHE A 861 0.49 25.47 -16.12
C PHE A 861 1.60 25.91 -15.16
N SER A 862 2.48 24.99 -14.73
CA SER A 862 3.55 25.30 -13.79
C SER A 862 4.52 26.35 -14.36
N MET A 863 4.88 26.22 -15.64
CA MET A 863 5.72 27.20 -16.35
C MET A 863 5.00 28.54 -16.52
N ALA A 864 3.70 28.52 -16.87
CA ALA A 864 2.90 29.74 -17.00
C ALA A 864 2.73 30.47 -15.65
N ARG A 865 2.57 29.73 -14.56
CA ARG A 865 2.48 30.24 -13.18
C ARG A 865 3.73 31.02 -12.79
N ASP A 866 4.90 30.53 -13.19
CA ASP A 866 6.21 31.17 -12.96
C ASP A 866 6.55 32.25 -14.00
N GLY A 867 5.63 32.55 -14.92
CA GLY A 867 5.79 33.62 -15.90
C GLY A 867 6.58 33.24 -17.14
N ALA A 868 6.91 31.96 -17.40
CA ALA A 868 7.81 31.56 -18.50
C ALA A 868 7.32 31.95 -19.93
N PHE A 869 6.05 32.34 -20.08
CA PHE A 869 5.43 32.64 -21.36
C PHE A 869 4.92 34.10 -21.45
N PRO A 870 4.87 34.68 -22.65
CA PRO A 870 4.10 35.90 -22.87
C PRO A 870 2.62 35.63 -22.50
N PHE A 871 1.95 36.62 -21.92
CA PHE A 871 0.55 36.49 -21.49
C PHE A 871 0.29 35.38 -20.45
N SER A 872 1.32 35.01 -19.68
CA SER A 872 1.25 34.01 -18.61
C SER A 872 0.06 34.17 -17.66
N HIS A 873 -0.46 35.40 -17.46
CA HIS A 873 -1.62 35.63 -16.59
C HIS A 873 -2.93 35.05 -17.16
N TYR A 874 -3.10 34.98 -18.48
CA TYR A 874 -4.24 34.29 -19.10
C TYR A 874 -4.02 32.78 -19.15
N LEU A 875 -2.78 32.35 -19.42
CA LEU A 875 -2.43 30.94 -19.56
C LEU A 875 -2.49 30.18 -18.22
N ARG A 876 -2.21 30.85 -17.08
CA ARG A 876 -2.31 30.27 -15.74
C ARG A 876 -3.72 30.20 -15.17
N TRP A 877 -4.76 30.52 -15.95
CA TRP A 877 -6.13 30.58 -15.46
C TRP A 877 -6.60 29.24 -14.88
N ILE A 878 -7.06 29.27 -13.63
CA ILE A 878 -7.66 28.14 -12.91
C ILE A 878 -9.18 28.33 -12.83
N TYR A 879 -9.94 27.31 -13.23
CA TYR A 879 -11.38 27.31 -13.07
C TYR A 879 -11.76 27.03 -11.62
N GLN A 880 -12.46 27.96 -10.96
CA GLN A 880 -12.69 27.89 -9.51
C GLN A 880 -13.58 26.73 -9.06
N GLY A 881 -14.51 26.27 -9.92
CA GLY A 881 -15.44 25.19 -9.56
C GLY A 881 -14.76 23.82 -9.42
N THR A 882 -13.76 23.52 -10.25
CA THR A 882 -13.05 22.22 -10.24
C THR A 882 -11.57 22.34 -9.85
N LYS A 883 -11.03 23.55 -9.70
CA LYS A 883 -9.63 23.86 -9.34
C LYS A 883 -8.60 23.25 -10.30
N ILE A 884 -8.90 23.27 -11.60
CA ILE A 884 -8.03 22.78 -12.68
C ILE A 884 -7.50 23.92 -13.55
N PRO A 885 -6.33 23.77 -14.20
CA PRO A 885 -5.70 24.80 -15.02
C PRO A 885 -6.32 24.88 -16.43
N MET A 886 -7.52 25.44 -16.52
CA MET A 886 -8.29 25.50 -17.77
C MET A 886 -7.56 26.27 -18.89
N GLY A 887 -6.82 27.33 -18.55
CA GLY A 887 -6.03 28.09 -19.54
C GLY A 887 -4.98 27.21 -20.25
N ALA A 888 -4.32 26.32 -19.51
CA ALA A 888 -3.34 25.39 -20.05
C ALA A 888 -3.99 24.32 -20.94
N ILE A 889 -5.13 23.76 -20.51
CA ILE A 889 -5.86 22.73 -21.27
C ILE A 889 -6.30 23.27 -22.64
N ILE A 890 -6.87 24.49 -22.69
CA ILE A 890 -7.30 25.12 -23.93
C ILE A 890 -6.12 25.37 -24.86
N PHE A 891 -4.99 25.85 -24.33
CA PHE A 891 -3.78 26.09 -25.12
C PHE A 891 -3.26 24.80 -25.75
N ILE A 892 -3.15 23.73 -24.97
CA ILE A 892 -2.65 22.42 -25.43
C ILE A 892 -3.56 21.85 -26.52
N CYS A 893 -4.88 21.93 -26.34
CA CYS A 893 -5.83 21.51 -27.36
C CYS A 893 -5.56 22.18 -28.72
N GLY A 894 -5.34 23.50 -28.73
CA GLY A 894 -5.02 24.24 -29.95
C GLY A 894 -3.62 23.94 -30.48
N PHE A 895 -2.62 23.88 -29.60
CA PHE A 895 -1.22 23.65 -29.95
C PHE A 895 -1.01 22.26 -30.58
N ASP A 896 -1.51 21.21 -29.95
CA ASP A 896 -1.40 19.84 -30.46
C ASP A 896 -2.18 19.67 -31.77
N SER A 897 -3.33 20.36 -31.92
CA SER A 897 -4.09 20.35 -33.18
C SER A 897 -3.30 20.96 -34.35
N ILE A 898 -2.50 22.00 -34.08
CA ILE A 898 -1.60 22.59 -35.07
C ILE A 898 -0.47 21.61 -35.39
N LEU A 899 0.13 20.97 -34.38
CA LEU A 899 1.18 19.97 -34.58
C LEU A 899 0.69 18.77 -35.42
N LEU A 900 -0.52 18.29 -35.17
CA LEU A 900 -1.17 17.23 -35.95
C LEU A 900 -1.39 17.62 -37.41
N SER A 901 -1.66 18.90 -37.69
CA SER A 901 -1.88 19.39 -39.06
C SER A 901 -0.62 19.30 -39.94
N PHE A 902 0.59 19.23 -39.35
CA PHE A 902 1.83 19.04 -40.12
C PHE A 902 1.88 17.70 -40.85
N GLN A 903 1.14 16.68 -40.39
CA GLN A 903 1.04 15.41 -41.09
C GLN A 903 0.46 15.56 -42.51
N LEU A 904 -0.32 16.62 -42.77
CA LEU A 904 -0.85 16.94 -44.11
C LEU A 904 0.24 17.45 -45.06
N ILE A 905 1.33 18.02 -44.53
CA ILE A 905 2.44 18.57 -45.31
C ILE A 905 3.43 17.46 -45.66
N SER A 906 3.83 16.65 -44.67
CA SER A 906 4.75 15.53 -44.87
C SER A 906 4.54 14.45 -43.81
N ALA A 907 4.04 13.28 -44.25
CA ALA A 907 3.90 12.12 -43.38
C ALA A 907 5.25 11.60 -42.87
N THR A 908 6.30 11.67 -43.71
CA THR A 908 7.66 11.29 -43.31
C THR A 908 8.20 12.19 -42.22
N ALA A 909 8.11 13.52 -42.39
CA ALA A 909 8.57 14.45 -41.37
C ALA A 909 7.77 14.32 -40.07
N PHE A 910 6.49 13.96 -40.16
CA PHE A 910 5.65 13.72 -38.98
C PHE A 910 6.11 12.53 -38.13
N THR A 911 6.72 11.49 -38.72
CA THR A 911 7.31 10.38 -37.94
C THR A 911 8.42 10.83 -37.00
N ALA A 912 9.01 12.01 -37.23
CA ALA A 912 10.01 12.59 -36.33
C ALA A 912 9.45 12.90 -34.94
N PHE A 913 8.13 13.14 -34.79
CA PHE A 913 7.52 13.41 -33.48
C PHE A 913 7.71 12.26 -32.48
N LEU A 914 7.78 11.01 -32.94
CA LEU A 914 8.08 9.85 -32.09
C LEU A 914 9.48 9.95 -31.44
N ALA A 915 10.48 10.28 -32.26
CA ALA A 915 11.85 10.46 -31.79
C ALA A 915 11.97 11.73 -30.92
N ILE A 916 11.27 12.81 -31.27
CA ILE A 916 11.25 14.07 -30.51
C ILE A 916 10.63 13.87 -29.12
N ALA A 917 9.50 13.17 -29.03
CA ALA A 917 8.83 12.87 -27.76
C ALA A 917 9.80 12.16 -26.81
N THR A 918 10.41 11.08 -27.29
CA THR A 918 11.32 10.24 -26.52
C THR A 918 12.62 10.97 -26.16
N PHE A 919 13.24 11.68 -27.11
CA PHE A 919 14.47 12.44 -26.90
C PHE A 919 14.30 13.58 -25.90
N SER A 920 13.27 14.40 -26.09
CA SER A 920 13.08 15.61 -25.28
C SER A 920 12.75 15.26 -23.84
N ILE A 921 11.94 14.22 -23.63
CA ILE A 921 11.67 13.66 -22.30
C ILE A 921 12.96 13.17 -21.62
N GLN A 922 13.79 12.37 -22.31
CA GLN A 922 15.06 11.87 -21.75
C GLN A 922 16.03 12.99 -21.39
N VAL A 923 16.16 14.01 -22.23
CA VAL A 923 16.99 15.19 -21.93
C VAL A 923 16.43 15.94 -20.72
N SER A 924 15.10 16.05 -20.60
CA SER A 924 14.47 16.67 -19.45
C SER A 924 14.73 15.92 -18.13
N TYR A 925 14.89 14.59 -18.17
CA TYR A 925 15.28 13.80 -17.00
C TYR A 925 16.78 13.91 -16.71
N LEU A 926 17.60 13.93 -17.76
CA LEU A 926 19.05 14.02 -17.65
C LEU A 926 19.47 15.28 -16.88
N ILE A 927 18.84 16.43 -17.15
CA ILE A 927 19.22 17.71 -16.56
C ILE A 927 19.24 17.69 -15.01
N PRO A 928 18.11 17.42 -14.31
CA PRO A 928 18.11 17.40 -12.86
C PRO A 928 18.94 16.24 -12.28
N ILE A 929 18.98 15.07 -12.91
CA ILE A 929 19.81 13.94 -12.45
C ILE A 929 21.31 14.29 -12.53
N LEU A 930 21.72 14.97 -13.61
CA LEU A 930 23.09 15.43 -13.80
C LEU A 930 23.46 16.48 -12.74
N PHE A 931 22.59 17.46 -12.48
CA PHE A 931 22.84 18.46 -11.43
C PHE A 931 22.89 17.83 -10.04
N ARG A 932 22.03 16.85 -9.77
CA ARG A 932 22.03 16.07 -8.52
C ARG A 932 23.36 15.36 -8.26
N CYS A 933 24.02 14.80 -9.30
CA CYS A 933 25.30 14.10 -9.16
C CYS A 933 26.55 14.98 -9.33
N THR A 934 26.41 16.19 -9.89
CA THR A 934 27.51 17.14 -10.11
C THR A 934 27.45 18.35 -9.17
N ILE A 935 26.51 19.26 -9.40
CA ILE A 935 26.40 20.57 -8.74
C ILE A 935 25.92 20.43 -7.29
N SER A 936 24.77 19.79 -7.08
CA SER A 936 24.17 19.62 -5.75
C SER A 936 24.68 18.39 -5.00
N ARG A 937 25.73 17.73 -5.49
CA ARG A 937 26.22 16.45 -4.92
C ARG A 937 26.42 16.48 -3.40
N LYS A 938 26.95 17.59 -2.87
CA LYS A 938 27.32 17.74 -1.45
C LYS A 938 26.26 18.45 -0.61
N ILE A 939 25.33 19.16 -1.24
CA ILE A 939 24.36 20.06 -0.59
C ILE A 939 22.92 19.59 -0.73
N PHE A 940 22.68 18.52 -1.49
CA PHE A 940 21.35 17.94 -1.67
C PHE A 940 20.82 17.42 -0.33
N PRO A 941 19.64 17.89 0.12
CA PRO A 941 19.08 17.50 1.42
C PRO A 941 18.56 16.06 1.39
N LEU A 942 18.38 15.47 2.57
CA LEU A 942 17.84 14.12 2.71
C LEU A 942 16.30 14.18 2.63
N GLY A 943 15.74 13.59 1.57
CA GLY A 943 14.30 13.31 1.48
C GLY A 943 13.94 11.98 2.15
N GLU A 944 12.63 11.72 2.24
CA GLU A 944 12.06 10.44 2.74
C GLU A 944 12.58 9.25 1.92
N TYR A 945 12.65 9.42 0.60
CA TYR A 945 13.36 8.49 -0.29
C TYR A 945 14.77 8.99 -0.54
N ASN A 946 15.75 8.34 0.08
CA ASN A 946 17.17 8.60 -0.14
C ASN A 946 17.92 7.28 -0.33
N PHE A 947 18.83 7.24 -1.31
CA PHE A 947 19.68 6.05 -1.56
C PHE A 947 21.05 6.17 -0.88
N GLY A 948 21.23 7.17 -0.01
CA GLY A 948 22.46 7.46 0.71
C GLY A 948 23.68 7.46 -0.22
N ARG A 949 24.66 6.61 0.09
CA ARG A 949 25.90 6.46 -0.70
C ARG A 949 25.67 5.96 -2.13
N PHE A 950 24.56 5.29 -2.40
CA PHE A 950 24.23 4.77 -3.73
C PHE A 950 23.51 5.80 -4.61
N GLY A 951 22.99 6.90 -4.06
CA GLY A 951 22.28 7.92 -4.82
C GLY A 951 23.13 8.54 -5.94
N VAL A 952 24.38 8.92 -5.63
CA VAL A 952 25.31 9.49 -6.63
C VAL A 952 25.73 8.46 -7.70
N PRO A 953 26.14 7.22 -7.35
CA PRO A 953 26.37 6.17 -8.35
C PRO A 953 25.18 5.91 -9.27
N ILE A 954 23.97 5.77 -8.71
CA ILE A 954 22.74 5.54 -9.47
C ILE A 954 22.50 6.72 -10.42
N ALA A 955 22.54 7.96 -9.92
CA ALA A 955 22.36 9.16 -10.74
C ALA A 955 23.43 9.30 -11.83
N THR A 956 24.67 8.87 -11.57
CA THR A 956 25.76 8.89 -12.56
C THR A 956 25.50 7.88 -13.68
N ILE A 957 25.12 6.65 -13.33
CA ILE A 957 24.78 5.59 -14.29
C ILE A 957 23.58 6.02 -15.13
N SER A 958 22.53 6.54 -14.50
CA SER A 958 21.36 7.11 -15.16
C SER A 958 21.74 8.24 -16.13
N SER A 959 22.64 9.13 -15.74
CA SER A 959 23.10 10.23 -16.60
C SER A 959 23.86 9.73 -17.82
N ILE A 960 24.74 8.73 -17.66
CA ILE A 960 25.47 8.10 -18.76
C ILE A 960 24.48 7.41 -19.72
N TRP A 961 23.54 6.64 -19.18
CA TRP A 961 22.50 5.97 -19.95
C TRP A 961 21.71 6.96 -20.79
N LEU A 962 21.10 7.97 -20.15
CA LEU A 962 20.28 8.98 -20.82
C LEU A 962 21.06 9.77 -21.87
N THR A 963 22.35 10.04 -21.65
CA THR A 963 23.21 10.71 -22.63
C THR A 963 23.42 9.85 -23.87
N ILE A 964 23.76 8.57 -23.68
CA ILE A 964 24.01 7.62 -24.77
C ILE A 964 22.74 7.37 -25.57
N THR A 965 21.62 7.12 -24.90
CA THR A 965 20.36 6.81 -25.58
C THR A 965 19.78 8.03 -26.28
N SER A 966 19.90 9.23 -25.71
CA SER A 966 19.50 10.47 -26.40
C SER A 966 20.23 10.65 -27.74
N PHE A 967 21.51 10.28 -27.81
CA PHE A 967 22.25 10.30 -29.07
C PHE A 967 21.70 9.28 -30.08
N PHE A 968 21.28 8.09 -29.64
CA PHE A 968 20.71 7.08 -30.55
C PHE A 968 19.37 7.50 -31.16
N MET A 969 18.55 8.31 -30.48
CA MET A 969 17.21 8.71 -30.97
C MET A 969 17.25 9.61 -32.23
N ILE A 970 18.37 10.31 -32.45
CA ILE A 970 18.55 11.23 -33.60
C ILE A 970 19.28 10.57 -34.79
N LEU A 971 19.66 9.30 -34.65
CA LEU A 971 20.37 8.57 -35.70
C LEU A 971 19.42 8.19 -36.87
N PRO A 972 19.92 8.14 -38.12
CA PRO A 972 19.16 7.61 -39.26
C PRO A 972 18.74 6.14 -39.09
N ASN A 973 17.55 5.78 -39.55
CA ASN A 973 16.99 4.44 -39.34
C ASN A 973 17.16 3.48 -40.54
N GLN A 974 17.48 3.99 -41.72
CA GLN A 974 17.69 3.20 -42.94
C GLN A 974 18.85 3.73 -43.80
N TYR A 975 19.54 2.84 -44.49
CA TYR A 975 20.63 3.12 -45.42
C TYR A 975 20.32 2.50 -46.80
N PRO A 976 20.56 3.23 -47.92
CA PRO A 976 21.09 4.59 -47.99
C PRO A 976 20.10 5.67 -47.50
N ILE A 977 20.65 6.76 -46.96
CA ILE A 977 19.86 7.88 -46.45
C ILE A 977 19.37 8.73 -47.63
N THR A 978 18.07 8.91 -47.74
CA THR A 978 17.37 9.72 -48.75
C THR A 978 16.49 10.78 -48.07
N LEU A 979 15.96 11.73 -48.84
CA LEU A 979 15.00 12.71 -48.33
C LEU A 979 13.71 12.05 -47.80
N ASP A 980 13.39 10.85 -48.28
CA ASP A 980 12.15 10.14 -47.92
C ASP A 980 12.30 9.25 -46.68
N ASN A 981 13.53 8.97 -46.21
CA ASN A 981 13.78 8.11 -45.05
C ASN A 981 14.69 8.73 -43.96
N MET A 982 15.16 9.97 -44.15
CA MET A 982 15.97 10.68 -43.17
C MET A 982 15.20 10.88 -41.85
N ASN A 983 15.88 10.72 -40.72
CA ASN A 983 15.33 11.05 -39.42
C ASN A 983 15.30 12.59 -39.23
N TYR A 984 14.14 13.20 -39.51
CA TYR A 984 13.94 14.65 -39.42
C TYR A 984 13.93 15.20 -37.99
N SER A 985 14.01 14.35 -36.95
CA SER A 985 14.01 14.80 -35.54
C SER A 985 15.10 15.82 -35.26
N ILE A 986 16.32 15.63 -35.77
CA ILE A 986 17.43 16.56 -35.57
C ILE A 986 17.13 17.95 -36.13
N VAL A 987 16.44 18.03 -37.27
CA VAL A 987 16.07 19.29 -37.91
C VAL A 987 15.02 20.01 -37.06
N VAL A 988 13.97 19.29 -36.67
CA VAL A 988 12.87 19.86 -35.86
C VAL A 988 13.38 20.30 -34.49
N ILE A 989 14.17 19.47 -33.80
CA ILE A 989 14.80 19.79 -32.51
C ILE A 989 15.69 21.03 -32.66
N SER A 990 16.51 21.11 -33.71
CA SER A 990 17.39 22.27 -33.94
C SER A 990 16.61 23.56 -34.15
N ILE A 991 15.49 23.51 -34.89
CA ILE A 991 14.60 24.66 -35.08
C ILE A 991 14.01 25.10 -33.74
N VAL A 992 13.45 24.15 -32.99
CA VAL A 992 12.79 24.44 -31.72
C VAL A 992 13.76 24.98 -30.67
N LEU A 993 14.97 24.41 -30.57
CA LEU A 993 16.03 24.91 -29.69
C LEU A 993 16.54 26.27 -30.14
N SER A 994 16.60 26.54 -31.44
CA SER A 994 16.95 27.87 -31.96
C SER A 994 15.89 28.90 -31.58
N ILE A 995 14.60 28.57 -31.69
CA ILE A 995 13.50 29.45 -31.28
C ILE A 995 13.53 29.71 -29.77
N ALA A 996 13.65 28.65 -28.96
CA ALA A 996 13.75 28.77 -27.50
C ALA A 996 15.01 29.56 -27.08
N GLY A 997 16.14 29.34 -27.74
CA GLY A 997 17.38 30.06 -27.52
C GLY A 997 17.30 31.54 -27.91
N ILE A 998 16.73 31.86 -29.08
CA ILE A 998 16.46 33.25 -29.49
C ILE A 998 15.52 33.91 -28.49
N TYR A 999 14.43 33.25 -28.11
CA TYR A 999 13.50 33.77 -27.11
C TYR A 999 14.20 34.03 -25.77
N TRP A 1000 15.11 33.15 -25.34
CA TRP A 1000 15.94 33.35 -24.16
C TRP A 1000 16.83 34.59 -24.26
N PHE A 1001 17.64 34.70 -25.33
CA PHE A 1001 18.61 35.78 -25.48
C PHE A 1001 17.99 37.15 -25.76
N VAL A 1002 16.87 37.18 -26.49
CA VAL A 1002 16.19 38.43 -26.88
C VAL A 1002 15.28 38.92 -25.77
N SER A 1003 14.61 38.03 -25.03
CA SER A 1003 13.55 38.41 -24.10
C SER A 1003 13.70 37.76 -22.73
N ALA A 1004 13.54 36.43 -22.63
CA ALA A 1004 13.27 35.78 -21.34
C ALA A 1004 14.37 35.99 -20.29
N ARG A 1005 15.65 36.05 -20.68
CA ARG A 1005 16.77 36.27 -19.75
C ARG A 1005 16.71 37.59 -18.96
N HIS A 1006 15.94 38.56 -19.45
CA HIS A 1006 15.85 39.90 -18.86
C HIS A 1006 14.79 40.01 -17.77
N TRP A 1007 13.83 39.09 -17.71
CA TRP A 1007 12.68 39.19 -16.81
C TRP A 1007 12.27 37.87 -16.15
N PHE A 1008 12.68 36.70 -16.68
CA PHE A 1008 12.35 35.40 -16.10
C PHE A 1008 13.29 35.08 -14.94
N ILE A 1009 12.71 34.88 -13.76
CA ILE A 1009 13.44 34.66 -12.50
C ILE A 1009 13.52 33.16 -12.14
N GLY A 1010 12.84 32.29 -12.91
CA GLY A 1010 12.73 30.88 -12.61
C GLY A 1010 11.63 30.57 -11.57
N PRO A 1011 11.46 29.28 -11.23
CA PRO A 1011 10.53 28.87 -10.19
C PRO A 1011 10.92 29.47 -8.84
N LYS A 1012 9.91 29.64 -7.97
CA LYS A 1012 10.14 30.12 -6.60
C LYS A 1012 11.03 29.13 -5.85
N ARG A 1013 11.93 29.66 -5.03
CA ARG A 1013 12.95 28.87 -4.34
C ARG A 1013 13.17 29.36 -2.92
N THR A 1014 13.54 28.44 -2.06
CA THR A 1014 14.19 28.69 -0.78
C THR A 1014 15.70 28.80 -1.08
N ASP A 1015 16.34 29.92 -0.76
CA ASP A 1015 17.74 30.14 -1.16
C ASP A 1015 18.65 29.09 -0.51
N LEU A 1016 19.37 28.31 -1.34
CA LEU A 1016 20.36 27.30 -0.91
C LEU A 1016 21.47 27.88 -0.01
N ASP A 1017 21.69 29.20 -0.07
CA ASP A 1017 22.66 29.92 0.76
C ASP A 1017 22.16 30.20 2.19
N THR A 1018 20.90 29.87 2.51
CA THR A 1018 20.25 30.20 3.80
C THR A 1018 19.87 29.00 4.66
N ILE A 1019 20.13 27.77 4.20
CA ILE A 1019 19.91 26.57 5.02
C ILE A 1019 20.99 26.53 6.11
N PRO A 1020 20.64 26.61 7.41
CA PRO A 1020 21.62 26.45 8.47
C PRO A 1020 22.23 25.05 8.35
N LEU A 1021 23.55 24.97 8.31
CA LEU A 1021 24.26 23.72 8.60
C LEU A 1021 23.76 23.23 9.97
N LEU A 1022 22.90 22.20 9.98
CA LEU A 1022 22.53 21.52 11.21
C LEU A 1022 23.81 20.97 11.85
N PRO A 1023 24.09 21.26 13.14
CA PRO A 1023 25.27 20.77 13.82
C PRO A 1023 25.11 19.26 14.07
N GLY A 1024 25.66 18.44 13.17
CA GLY A 1024 25.48 16.99 13.21
C GLY A 1024 26.50 16.20 12.40
N HIS A 1025 27.70 16.74 12.18
CA HIS A 1025 28.84 15.94 11.72
C HIS A 1025 30.11 16.33 12.49
N VAL A 1026 30.25 15.75 13.69
CA VAL A 1026 31.58 15.48 14.24
C VAL A 1026 32.19 14.40 13.35
N THR A 1027 32.97 14.82 12.36
CA THR A 1027 33.96 13.94 11.75
C THR A 1027 35.15 13.91 12.69
N ASN A 1028 35.48 12.71 13.18
CA ASN A 1028 36.72 12.45 13.90
C ASN A 1028 37.89 12.71 12.94
N GLU A 1029 38.42 13.92 12.95
CA GLU A 1029 39.79 14.17 12.49
C GLU A 1029 40.58 14.90 13.57
N SER A 1030 41.77 14.34 13.78
CA SER A 1030 42.76 14.60 14.81
C SER A 1030 42.99 16.08 15.14
N ILE A 1031 43.00 16.36 16.43
CA ILE A 1031 43.58 17.57 17.05
C ILE A 1031 45.05 17.68 16.66
N PRO A 1032 45.52 18.78 16.04
CA PRO A 1032 46.89 19.21 16.17
C PRO A 1032 46.96 20.24 17.30
N SER A 1033 47.90 19.98 18.21
CA SER A 1033 48.35 20.88 19.27
C SER A 1033 48.92 22.19 18.74
N ASP A 1034 48.86 23.17 19.64
CA ASP A 1034 49.78 24.30 19.82
C ASP A 1034 49.44 25.69 19.21
N LYS A 1035 49.20 26.61 20.16
CA LYS A 1035 49.85 27.92 20.35
C LYS A 1035 49.87 28.88 19.15
N ASN A 1036 49.17 30.01 19.29
CA ASN A 1036 49.78 31.30 19.65
C ASN A 1036 48.85 32.49 19.36
N LYS A 1037 48.99 33.50 20.25
CA LYS A 1037 48.71 34.95 20.08
C LYS A 1037 47.23 35.33 20.02
N SER A 1038 46.64 35.85 21.10
CA SER A 1038 46.86 37.17 21.74
C SER A 1038 46.52 38.36 20.84
N THR A 1039 45.75 39.27 21.43
CA THR A 1039 45.59 40.70 21.13
C THR A 1039 44.86 41.06 19.83
N SER A 1040 43.91 42.00 19.74
CA SER A 1040 43.38 42.99 20.69
C SER A 1040 42.50 43.99 19.91
N TYR A 1041 41.60 44.67 20.63
CA TYR A 1041 40.88 45.92 20.26
C TYR A 1041 39.85 45.79 19.13
N GLU A 1042 38.62 46.29 19.22
CA GLU A 1042 37.99 47.29 20.09
C GLU A 1042 36.48 47.00 20.19
#